data_AF-A0A3R8NSM2-F1
#
_entry.id   AF-A0A3R8NSM2-F1
#
_cell.length_a   1.000
_cell.length_b   1.000
_cell.length_c   1.000
_cell.angle_alpha   90.00
_cell.angle_beta   90.00
_cell.angle_gamma   90.00
#
_symmetry.space_group_name_H-M   'P 1'
#
loop_
_entity.id
_entity.type
_entity.pdbx_description
1 polymer ?
#
loop_
_entity_poly.entity_id
_entity_poly.type
_entity_poly.pdbx_seq_one_letter_code
_entity_poly.pdbx_strand_id
1 'polypeptide(L)'
;MNQPPARQSSPLNDADHALIARDTDLPGLGLLLDEEALLDEVGRQMPAADVARIRIDYLRYKPGTSCMAGLRVIDTLGRTQHAFARALTASNPDWDQHAARLQKRAALDGRFSAHVLPRTRLLLASAVHDRRITALGTLLNTPGTLDGTQPLPDDLGIEQHLYEREIQAHVLRYKPERRMVLQLRQGSRPVGVLRACTEREFPATEAGARLARAFQGTAPLAVGATRHFLVMPWQRGQSLDMLGNDTARAVQELSAHGEVPSADMPQLDLGLFADIGLRLGELHEARIAHPMHRTVADDIDALTRAAGSIARLLPALGGRAHSLADRTAQALQQASTGWQPCITHGDLSLEQMVRDPLGQLQFIDWDNAALGDPMADAGSLLARLATQYLGRSRTAPTPDTLADLLDTVHDALARGIDASSPLPATLSARAPHTRRRAGWHTVAGLLRLAPEGFRRRRPSWPEQMEQIVALAEYLAAQLQPAPLHAATAPAGTTEPPSTSLPSTTTGAVAAETTGRETSSMRPAPAHPAAAEAGHTPVTAGAPGTGNTPSSWPQTDRTLMQPLLLDALHLPAGDWQLEPVRVLRHKAGRRALLDYTLIHRVPAETTRTSTAGTSTAGIPAPDTPATPATAGCATPGAAPAATATTRIELLGKLRFKGADRHGFAVQKALYEHGFDLPWVALPEALAILPEQRLWLQRRVPGTMASHLIRPGSDPGLSFRIGQALAALHRAGGQLLDAARNGQPATGAPPIDPSRRWTLEDELDMLHGRLEKAAEARPAWAERIRALIPATRRLARRLPTTAPTGIHRDCYADQILVDGERLTWLDLDLFCLGDPALDVGNFVAHLMEDALRHHGSLHALQAHQQALTDGFRQDTPHVDMTAIEGWTLLSLARHVQLSTQFDDRHTTTLPLLEYCEHQLGI
;
A
#
# COMPACT_ATOMS: atom_id res chain seq x y z
N MET A 1 -1.98 -3.40 16.98
CA MET A 1 -3.20 -2.58 16.89
C MET A 1 -4.02 -2.88 18.14
N ASN A 2 -3.84 -2.07 19.19
CA ASN A 2 -4.56 -2.24 20.45
C ASN A 2 -6.01 -1.80 20.21
N GLN A 3 -6.96 -2.73 20.28
CA GLN A 3 -8.35 -2.33 20.49
C GLN A 3 -8.39 -1.48 21.76
N PRO A 4 -8.99 -0.28 21.75
CA PRO A 4 -9.18 0.46 22.99
C PRO A 4 -9.98 -0.44 23.95
N PRO A 5 -9.65 -0.45 25.26
CA PRO A 5 -10.36 -1.24 26.24
C PRO A 5 -11.86 -0.94 26.17
N ALA A 6 -12.68 -1.97 26.39
CA ALA A 6 -14.14 -1.88 26.32
C ALA A 6 -14.64 -0.69 27.16
N ARG A 7 -15.06 0.40 26.50
CA ARG A 7 -15.72 1.52 27.17
C ARG A 7 -17.02 1.00 27.79
N GLN A 8 -17.27 1.30 29.07
CA GLN A 8 -18.53 1.01 29.76
C GLN A 8 -19.71 1.73 29.07
N SER A 9 -20.96 1.28 29.25
CA SER A 9 -22.12 2.05 28.76
C SER A 9 -22.02 3.48 29.32
N SER A 10 -22.26 4.48 28.48
CA SER A 10 -22.22 5.88 28.92
C SER A 10 -23.65 6.28 29.26
N PRO A 11 -24.01 6.43 30.55
CA PRO A 11 -25.34 6.89 30.93
C PRO A 11 -25.57 8.32 30.40
N LEU A 12 -26.84 8.67 30.19
CA LEU A 12 -27.24 10.03 29.83
C LEU A 12 -26.79 11.02 30.91
N ASN A 13 -26.25 12.16 30.49
CA ASN A 13 -25.96 13.27 31.40
C ASN A 13 -27.08 14.33 31.34
N ASP A 14 -27.02 15.32 32.23
CA ASP A 14 -28.01 16.39 32.32
C ASP A 14 -28.18 17.17 31.00
N ALA A 15 -27.09 17.35 30.24
CA ALA A 15 -27.15 18.03 28.95
C ALA A 15 -27.85 17.18 27.88
N ASP A 16 -27.68 15.86 27.90
CA ASP A 16 -28.42 14.94 27.04
C ASP A 16 -29.92 14.96 27.38
N HIS A 17 -30.28 14.89 28.66
CA HIS A 17 -31.68 15.04 29.11
C HIS A 17 -32.28 16.38 28.70
N ALA A 18 -31.54 17.47 28.89
CA ALA A 18 -31.99 18.81 28.50
C ALA A 18 -32.14 18.92 26.97
N LEU A 19 -31.29 18.26 26.18
CA LEU A 19 -31.41 18.24 24.72
C LEU A 19 -32.69 17.49 24.28
N ILE A 20 -32.94 16.31 24.86
CA ILE A 20 -34.15 15.52 24.60
C ILE A 20 -35.41 16.31 24.96
N ALA A 21 -35.41 16.99 26.11
CA ALA A 21 -36.54 17.81 26.55
C ALA A 21 -36.81 19.03 25.65
N ARG A 22 -35.78 19.55 24.96
CA ARG A 22 -35.91 20.71 24.05
C ARG A 22 -36.34 20.30 22.64
N ASP A 23 -35.78 19.23 22.08
CA ASP A 23 -36.08 18.79 20.70
C ASP A 23 -37.16 17.70 20.69
N THR A 24 -38.37 18.09 21.11
CA THR A 24 -39.53 17.20 21.22
C THR A 24 -40.08 16.73 19.87
N ASP A 25 -39.77 17.44 18.78
CA ASP A 25 -40.14 17.02 17.41
C ASP A 25 -39.28 15.83 16.93
N LEU A 26 -38.20 15.45 17.62
CA LEU A 26 -37.44 14.21 17.38
C LEU A 26 -37.77 13.13 18.43
N PRO A 27 -38.89 12.40 18.32
CA PRO A 27 -39.33 11.46 19.35
C PRO A 27 -38.37 10.28 19.58
N GLY A 28 -37.51 9.96 18.62
CA GLY A 28 -36.49 8.91 18.72
C GLY A 28 -35.14 9.39 19.27
N LEU A 29 -34.98 10.66 19.61
CA LEU A 29 -33.69 11.20 20.03
C LEU A 29 -33.18 10.56 21.32
N GLY A 30 -34.06 10.32 22.31
CA GLY A 30 -33.68 9.66 23.57
C GLY A 30 -33.07 8.29 23.35
N LEU A 31 -33.66 7.47 22.47
CA LEU A 31 -33.12 6.16 22.10
C LEU A 31 -31.76 6.26 21.38
N LEU A 32 -31.47 7.35 20.68
CA LEU A 32 -30.18 7.53 20.00
C LEU A 32 -29.08 8.11 20.90
N LEU A 33 -29.40 8.47 22.14
CA LEU A 33 -28.42 8.94 23.12
C LEU A 33 -28.17 7.90 24.22
N ASP A 34 -29.07 6.92 24.37
CA ASP A 34 -29.04 5.90 25.41
C ASP A 34 -28.89 4.48 24.81
N GLU A 35 -27.71 3.89 24.99
CA GLU A 35 -27.37 2.55 24.49
C GLU A 35 -28.25 1.45 25.11
N GLU A 36 -28.64 1.60 26.38
CA GLU A 36 -29.42 0.60 27.12
C GLU A 36 -30.90 0.71 26.74
N ALA A 37 -31.46 1.92 26.67
CA ALA A 37 -32.84 2.12 26.21
C ALA A 37 -33.03 1.65 24.76
N LEU A 38 -32.03 1.86 23.89
CA LEU A 38 -32.07 1.34 22.51
C LEU A 38 -32.01 -0.18 22.48
N LEU A 39 -31.16 -0.80 23.31
CA LEU A 39 -31.08 -2.26 23.42
C LEU A 39 -32.41 -2.85 23.88
N ASP A 40 -33.04 -2.27 24.91
CA ASP A 40 -34.34 -2.72 25.43
C ASP A 40 -35.45 -2.61 24.38
N GLU A 41 -35.49 -1.50 23.63
CA GLU A 41 -36.44 -1.32 22.54
C GLU A 41 -36.20 -2.33 21.41
N VAL A 42 -34.95 -2.57 21.02
CA VAL A 42 -34.60 -3.57 20.01
C VAL A 42 -34.95 -4.98 20.50
N GLY A 43 -34.63 -5.34 21.75
CA GLY A 43 -34.92 -6.66 22.31
C GLY A 43 -36.42 -6.97 22.37
N ARG A 44 -37.25 -5.97 22.67
CA ARG A 44 -38.71 -6.11 22.68
C ARG A 44 -39.31 -6.23 21.28
N GLN A 45 -38.78 -5.49 20.30
CA GLN A 45 -39.36 -5.42 18.95
C GLN A 45 -38.76 -6.44 17.98
N MET A 46 -37.55 -6.92 18.26
CA MET A 46 -36.78 -7.87 17.46
C MET A 46 -36.18 -8.98 18.34
N PRO A 47 -36.98 -9.75 19.09
CA PRO A 47 -36.45 -10.75 20.02
C PRO A 47 -35.62 -11.83 19.33
N ALA A 48 -35.95 -12.18 18.09
CA ALA A 48 -35.21 -13.19 17.30
C ALA A 48 -33.82 -12.72 16.83
N ALA A 49 -33.49 -11.44 17.01
CA ALA A 49 -32.20 -10.89 16.60
C ALA A 49 -31.06 -11.22 17.57
N ASP A 50 -31.38 -11.78 18.75
CA ASP A 50 -30.43 -12.23 19.78
C ASP A 50 -29.34 -11.18 20.09
N VAL A 51 -29.73 -9.90 20.18
CA VAL A 51 -28.79 -8.80 20.43
C VAL A 51 -28.44 -8.76 21.92
N ALA A 52 -27.16 -8.88 22.25
CA ALA A 52 -26.67 -8.79 23.62
C ALA A 52 -26.23 -7.37 24.00
N ARG A 53 -25.72 -6.58 23.04
CA ARG A 53 -25.20 -5.24 23.30
C ARG A 53 -25.26 -4.36 22.06
N ILE A 54 -25.62 -3.09 22.24
CA ILE A 54 -25.52 -2.04 21.24
C ILE A 54 -24.50 -1.00 21.70
N ARG A 55 -23.73 -0.47 20.75
CA ARG A 55 -22.79 0.62 20.96
C ARG A 55 -23.01 1.72 19.93
N ILE A 56 -23.03 2.96 20.38
CA ILE A 56 -23.19 4.14 19.52
C ILE A 56 -21.78 4.71 19.25
N ASP A 57 -21.24 4.39 18.07
CA ASP A 57 -19.88 4.78 17.68
C ASP A 57 -19.81 6.22 17.14
N TYR A 58 -20.93 6.74 16.59
CA TYR A 58 -20.98 8.04 15.94
C TYR A 58 -22.39 8.64 15.93
N LEU A 59 -22.52 9.96 16.12
CA LEU A 59 -23.76 10.71 15.99
C LEU A 59 -23.62 11.85 14.98
N ARG A 60 -24.66 12.04 14.17
CA ARG A 60 -24.87 13.21 13.29
C ARG A 60 -26.25 13.77 13.54
N TYR A 61 -26.29 14.73 14.45
CA TYR A 61 -27.49 15.50 14.79
C TYR A 61 -27.64 16.71 13.87
N LYS A 62 -28.82 16.83 13.26
CA LYS A 62 -29.26 17.97 12.45
C LYS A 62 -30.53 18.53 13.12
N PRO A 63 -30.39 19.63 13.87
CA PRO A 63 -31.50 20.23 14.64
C PRO A 63 -32.75 20.44 13.78
N GLY A 64 -33.92 20.05 14.30
CA GLY A 64 -35.19 20.19 13.59
C GLY A 64 -35.30 19.39 12.29
N THR A 65 -34.48 18.36 12.09
CA THR A 65 -34.51 17.54 10.87
C THR A 65 -34.34 16.05 11.15
N SER A 66 -33.23 15.66 11.78
CA SER A 66 -32.91 14.25 12.01
C SER A 66 -31.73 14.06 12.95
N CYS A 67 -31.67 12.91 13.61
CA CYS A 67 -30.45 12.41 14.25
C CYS A 67 -30.07 11.05 13.64
N MET A 68 -28.81 10.89 13.23
CA MET A 68 -28.28 9.64 12.69
C MET A 68 -27.22 9.09 13.64
N ALA A 69 -27.32 7.81 14.00
CA ALA A 69 -26.35 7.08 14.80
C ALA A 69 -25.68 5.98 13.95
N GLY A 70 -24.35 5.89 14.02
CA GLY A 70 -23.60 4.71 13.60
C GLY A 70 -23.49 3.75 14.78
N LEU A 71 -23.88 2.50 14.56
CA LEU A 71 -24.01 1.49 15.59
C LEU A 71 -23.05 0.34 15.37
N ARG A 72 -22.63 -0.26 16.49
CA ARG A 72 -22.03 -1.58 16.54
C ARG A 72 -22.93 -2.47 17.37
N VAL A 73 -23.47 -3.50 16.74
CA VAL A 73 -24.41 -4.44 17.35
C VAL A 73 -23.67 -5.75 17.59
N ILE A 74 -23.75 -6.26 18.81
CA ILE A 74 -23.08 -7.47 19.25
C ILE A 74 -24.16 -8.46 19.67
N ASP A 75 -24.17 -9.63 19.05
CA ASP A 75 -25.14 -10.68 19.38
C ASP A 75 -24.71 -11.51 20.60
N THR A 76 -25.58 -12.41 21.07
CA THR A 76 -25.32 -13.32 22.20
C THR A 76 -24.17 -14.29 21.97
N LEU A 77 -23.76 -14.50 20.72
CA LEU A 77 -22.59 -15.32 20.34
C LEU A 77 -21.30 -14.47 20.27
N GLY A 78 -21.38 -13.17 20.57
CA GLY A 78 -20.25 -12.25 20.52
C GLY A 78 -19.86 -11.76 19.12
N ARG A 79 -20.64 -12.11 18.09
CA ARG A 79 -20.39 -11.64 16.72
C ARG A 79 -20.77 -10.18 16.60
N THR A 80 -19.93 -9.42 15.92
CA THR A 80 -20.09 -7.98 15.76
C THR A 80 -20.55 -7.65 14.35
N GLN A 81 -21.52 -6.75 14.24
CA GLN A 81 -21.94 -6.17 12.96
C GLN A 81 -22.07 -4.64 13.06
N HIS A 82 -21.90 -3.98 11.93
CA HIS A 82 -22.14 -2.55 11.81
C HIS A 82 -23.56 -2.27 11.36
N ALA A 83 -24.18 -1.26 11.97
CA ALA A 83 -25.54 -0.85 11.71
C ALA A 83 -25.66 0.67 11.82
N PHE A 84 -26.83 1.20 11.50
CA PHE A 84 -27.18 2.59 11.71
C PHE A 84 -28.60 2.72 12.22
N ALA A 85 -28.86 3.84 12.88
CA ALA A 85 -30.20 4.25 13.27
C ALA A 85 -30.44 5.71 12.87
N ARG A 86 -31.64 6.02 12.38
CA ARG A 86 -32.02 7.36 11.94
C ARG A 86 -33.35 7.75 12.58
N ALA A 87 -33.30 8.72 13.48
CA ALA A 87 -34.49 9.41 13.99
C ALA A 87 -34.84 10.55 13.03
N LEU A 88 -36.12 10.63 12.66
CA LEU A 88 -36.69 11.70 11.86
C LEU A 88 -37.66 12.52 12.72
N THR A 89 -37.87 13.77 12.33
CA THR A 89 -38.87 14.60 13.02
C THR A 89 -40.28 14.02 12.85
N ALA A 90 -41.16 14.25 13.82
CA ALA A 90 -42.56 13.83 13.74
C ALA A 90 -43.28 14.52 12.56
N SER A 91 -42.84 15.75 12.26
CA SER A 91 -43.25 16.56 11.12
C SER A 91 -42.66 16.14 9.76
N ASN A 92 -41.78 15.14 9.69
CA ASN A 92 -41.09 14.77 8.45
C ASN A 92 -42.08 14.21 7.39
N PRO A 93 -42.22 14.86 6.22
CA PRO A 93 -43.21 14.48 5.20
C PRO A 93 -42.88 13.15 4.51
N ASP A 94 -41.60 12.74 4.51
CA ASP A 94 -41.12 11.55 3.82
C ASP A 94 -41.10 10.30 4.71
N TRP A 95 -41.62 10.37 5.94
CA TRP A 95 -41.60 9.26 6.89
C TRP A 95 -42.18 7.98 6.31
N ASP A 96 -43.41 8.02 5.78
CA ASP A 96 -44.10 6.82 5.28
C ASP A 96 -43.32 6.18 4.12
N GLN A 97 -42.74 7.02 3.25
CA GLN A 97 -41.89 6.55 2.15
C GLN A 97 -40.62 5.87 2.67
N HIS A 98 -39.94 6.47 3.65
CA HIS A 98 -38.73 5.91 4.26
C HIS A 98 -39.02 4.60 5.01
N ALA A 99 -40.08 4.59 5.83
CA ALA A 99 -40.53 3.42 6.59
C ALA A 99 -40.89 2.26 5.65
N ALA A 100 -41.75 2.48 4.66
CA ALA A 100 -42.16 1.43 3.73
C ALA A 100 -40.98 0.86 2.93
N ARG A 101 -40.03 1.71 2.50
CA ARG A 101 -38.83 1.26 1.77
C ARG A 101 -37.88 0.43 2.63
N LEU A 102 -37.81 0.71 3.93
CA LEU A 102 -36.97 -0.02 4.85
C LEU A 102 -37.62 -1.34 5.28
N GLN A 103 -38.93 -1.33 5.56
CA GLN A 103 -39.69 -2.52 5.94
C GLN A 103 -39.57 -3.66 4.91
N LYS A 104 -39.53 -3.32 3.61
CA LYS A 104 -39.29 -4.27 2.51
C LYS A 104 -37.96 -5.04 2.59
N ARG A 105 -37.04 -4.62 3.46
CA ARG A 105 -35.69 -5.18 3.63
C ARG A 105 -35.51 -5.91 4.95
N ALA A 106 -36.55 -5.92 5.81
CA ALA A 106 -36.53 -6.68 7.04
C ALA A 106 -36.32 -8.16 6.70
N ALA A 107 -35.38 -8.81 7.39
CA ALA A 107 -35.13 -10.21 7.15
C ALA A 107 -36.24 -11.04 7.80
N LEU A 108 -36.71 -12.07 7.08
CA LEU A 108 -37.74 -13.00 7.57
C LEU A 108 -37.15 -14.09 8.49
N ASP A 109 -35.82 -14.17 8.60
CA ASP A 109 -35.06 -15.20 9.32
C ASP A 109 -34.65 -14.78 10.75
N GLY A 110 -35.19 -13.67 11.26
CA GLY A 110 -34.96 -13.20 12.63
C GLY A 110 -33.68 -12.41 12.85
N ARG A 111 -32.75 -12.34 11.89
CA ARG A 111 -31.49 -11.59 12.06
C ARG A 111 -31.73 -10.08 12.17
N PHE A 112 -30.83 -9.38 12.88
CA PHE A 112 -30.80 -7.92 12.88
C PHE A 112 -30.46 -7.40 11.47
N SER A 113 -31.49 -7.01 10.72
CA SER A 113 -31.39 -6.59 9.32
C SER A 113 -31.92 -5.18 9.13
N ALA A 114 -33.23 -4.99 9.23
CA ALA A 114 -33.88 -3.70 9.09
C ALA A 114 -35.19 -3.70 9.87
N HIS A 115 -35.49 -2.60 10.56
CA HIS A 115 -36.68 -2.46 11.37
C HIS A 115 -37.11 -0.99 11.46
N VAL A 116 -38.40 -0.77 11.65
CA VAL A 116 -39.01 0.56 11.78
C VAL A 116 -39.74 0.62 13.11
N LEU A 117 -39.50 1.68 13.88
CA LEU A 117 -40.22 1.99 15.11
C LEU A 117 -41.11 3.22 14.88
N PRO A 118 -42.40 3.06 14.52
CA PRO A 118 -43.24 4.18 14.12
C PRO A 118 -43.50 5.19 15.23
N ARG A 119 -43.64 4.71 16.48
CA ARG A 119 -43.91 5.57 17.64
C ARG A 119 -42.78 6.57 17.89
N THR A 120 -41.54 6.13 17.73
CA THR A 120 -40.35 6.96 17.95
C THR A 120 -39.77 7.52 16.65
N ARG A 121 -40.45 7.34 15.51
CA ARG A 121 -39.99 7.74 14.18
C ARG A 121 -38.54 7.32 13.92
N LEU A 122 -38.18 6.10 14.34
CA LEU A 122 -36.82 5.57 14.25
C LEU A 122 -36.72 4.49 13.16
N LEU A 123 -35.72 4.64 12.31
CA LEU A 123 -35.33 3.65 11.30
C LEU A 123 -34.05 2.96 11.77
N LEU A 124 -34.05 1.63 11.85
CA LEU A 124 -32.91 0.81 12.27
C LEU A 124 -32.50 -0.10 11.12
N ALA A 125 -31.22 -0.16 10.78
CA ALA A 125 -30.77 -1.08 9.73
C ALA A 125 -29.29 -1.46 9.87
N SER A 126 -28.96 -2.68 9.45
CA SER A 126 -27.60 -3.12 9.18
C SER A 126 -26.94 -2.25 8.09
N ALA A 127 -25.63 -2.08 8.17
CA ALA A 127 -24.85 -1.28 7.22
C ALA A 127 -25.00 -1.77 5.77
N VAL A 128 -25.37 -3.05 5.56
CA VAL A 128 -25.65 -3.63 4.23
C VAL A 128 -26.78 -2.89 3.50
N HIS A 129 -27.68 -2.23 4.24
CA HIS A 129 -28.82 -1.50 3.70
C HIS A 129 -28.55 -0.01 3.46
N ASP A 130 -27.33 0.46 3.71
CA ASP A 130 -26.91 1.84 3.48
C ASP A 130 -26.60 2.08 1.99
N ARG A 131 -27.67 2.32 1.23
CA ARG A 131 -27.61 2.52 -0.23
C ARG A 131 -26.91 3.80 -0.66
N ARG A 132 -26.58 4.71 0.27
CA ARG A 132 -25.81 5.92 -0.08
C ARG A 132 -24.33 5.61 -0.29
N ILE A 133 -23.83 4.52 0.30
CA ILE A 133 -22.47 4.01 0.07
C ILE A 133 -22.59 2.80 -0.85
N THR A 134 -22.59 3.05 -2.15
CA THR A 134 -22.94 2.06 -3.19
C THR A 134 -22.09 0.79 -3.15
N ALA A 135 -20.82 0.86 -2.75
CA ALA A 135 -19.95 -0.31 -2.62
C ALA A 135 -20.38 -1.30 -1.52
N LEU A 136 -21.18 -0.87 -0.52
CA LEU A 136 -21.60 -1.75 0.57
C LEU A 136 -22.52 -2.89 0.10
N GLY A 137 -23.30 -2.65 -0.95
CA GLY A 137 -24.15 -3.69 -1.54
C GLY A 137 -23.36 -4.89 -2.03
N THR A 138 -22.09 -4.69 -2.42
CA THR A 138 -21.17 -5.75 -2.82
C THR A 138 -20.32 -6.24 -1.65
N LEU A 139 -19.75 -5.32 -0.87
CA LEU A 139 -18.85 -5.64 0.24
C LEU A 139 -19.55 -6.45 1.34
N LEU A 140 -20.85 -6.27 1.52
CA LEU A 140 -21.64 -6.82 2.61
C LEU A 140 -22.83 -7.65 2.12
N ASN A 141 -22.60 -8.58 1.18
CA ASN A 141 -23.65 -9.48 0.65
C ASN A 141 -24.40 -10.26 1.76
N THR A 142 -23.84 -10.40 2.96
CA THR A 142 -24.55 -10.92 4.14
C THR A 142 -24.12 -10.15 5.40
N PRO A 143 -25.03 -9.85 6.36
CA PRO A 143 -24.63 -9.26 7.64
C PRO A 143 -23.55 -10.13 8.32
N GLY A 144 -22.41 -9.52 8.64
CA GLY A 144 -21.27 -10.20 9.29
C GLY A 144 -20.11 -10.63 8.37
N THR A 145 -20.17 -10.37 7.05
CA THR A 145 -19.13 -10.83 6.10
C THR A 145 -17.80 -10.08 6.15
N LEU A 146 -17.61 -9.10 7.04
CA LEU A 146 -16.38 -8.29 7.13
C LEU A 146 -15.82 -8.23 8.57
N ASP A 147 -15.95 -9.34 9.30
CA ASP A 147 -15.28 -9.54 10.60
C ASP A 147 -13.76 -9.77 10.47
N GLY A 148 -13.25 -9.86 9.24
CA GLY A 148 -11.84 -10.12 8.92
C GLY A 148 -11.52 -11.59 8.66
N THR A 149 -12.50 -12.50 8.68
CA THR A 149 -12.28 -13.92 8.39
C THR A 149 -12.54 -14.29 6.94
N GLN A 150 -13.43 -13.55 6.27
CA GLN A 150 -13.85 -13.83 4.89
C GLN A 150 -13.01 -13.05 3.86
N PRO A 151 -12.80 -13.63 2.66
CA PRO A 151 -12.15 -12.95 1.56
C PRO A 151 -13.01 -11.81 1.01
N LEU A 152 -12.36 -10.84 0.38
CA LEU A 152 -13.04 -9.79 -0.39
C LEU A 152 -13.79 -10.41 -1.59
N PRO A 153 -14.96 -9.86 -1.97
CA PRO A 153 -15.66 -10.27 -3.19
C PRO A 153 -14.83 -10.01 -4.46
N ASP A 154 -14.81 -10.96 -5.40
CA ASP A 154 -14.09 -10.87 -6.67
C ASP A 154 -14.60 -9.75 -7.58
N ASP A 155 -15.90 -9.45 -7.49
CA ASP A 155 -16.57 -8.44 -8.30
C ASP A 155 -16.27 -6.99 -7.86
N LEU A 156 -15.44 -6.80 -6.83
CA LEU A 156 -14.92 -5.47 -6.50
C LEU A 156 -13.98 -4.91 -7.56
N GLY A 157 -13.48 -5.72 -8.50
CA GLY A 157 -12.52 -5.24 -9.50
C GLY A 157 -11.15 -4.87 -8.91
N ILE A 158 -10.85 -5.39 -7.72
CA ILE A 158 -9.48 -5.44 -7.20
C ILE A 158 -8.88 -6.70 -7.81
N GLU A 159 -7.88 -6.57 -8.68
CA GLU A 159 -7.16 -7.71 -9.25
C GLU A 159 -6.58 -8.57 -8.11
N GLN A 160 -7.25 -9.68 -7.78
CA GLN A 160 -6.87 -10.50 -6.62
C GLN A 160 -5.59 -11.33 -6.87
N HIS A 161 -5.13 -11.39 -8.13
CA HIS A 161 -3.92 -12.09 -8.55
C HIS A 161 -2.63 -11.46 -8.00
N LEU A 162 -2.75 -10.28 -7.39
CA LEU A 162 -1.64 -9.49 -6.86
C LEU A 162 -0.89 -10.15 -5.71
N TYR A 163 -1.45 -11.15 -5.02
CA TYR A 163 -0.77 -11.80 -3.88
C TYR A 163 -1.16 -13.28 -3.72
N GLU A 164 -0.18 -14.15 -3.43
CA GLU A 164 -0.30 -15.63 -3.32
C GLU A 164 -1.33 -16.17 -2.27
N ARG A 165 -2.12 -15.31 -1.61
CA ARG A 165 -3.14 -15.68 -0.61
C ARG A 165 -4.33 -14.72 -0.65
N GLU A 166 -5.52 -15.22 -0.33
CA GLU A 166 -6.77 -14.46 -0.18
C GLU A 166 -6.61 -13.21 0.70
N ILE A 167 -7.21 -12.10 0.27
CA ILE A 167 -7.24 -10.82 1.00
C ILE A 167 -8.50 -10.77 1.86
N GLN A 168 -8.32 -10.59 3.15
CA GLN A 168 -9.38 -10.36 4.12
C GLN A 168 -9.57 -8.86 4.37
N ALA A 169 -10.79 -8.44 4.67
CA ALA A 169 -11.11 -7.05 4.98
C ALA A 169 -11.69 -6.91 6.39
N HIS A 170 -11.16 -5.95 7.15
CA HIS A 170 -11.60 -5.63 8.51
C HIS A 170 -12.06 -4.18 8.58
N VAL A 171 -13.28 -3.94 9.08
CA VAL A 171 -13.82 -2.58 9.17
C VAL A 171 -13.07 -1.76 10.23
N LEU A 172 -12.43 -0.68 9.82
CA LEU A 172 -11.78 0.28 10.72
C LEU A 172 -12.76 1.33 11.22
N ARG A 173 -13.64 1.82 10.32
CA ARG A 173 -14.60 2.87 10.66
C ARG A 173 -15.81 2.83 9.74
N TYR A 174 -17.00 3.01 10.32
CA TYR A 174 -18.24 3.23 9.59
C TYR A 174 -18.89 4.55 10.02
N LYS A 175 -19.18 5.42 9.04
CA LYS A 175 -19.97 6.65 9.21
C LYS A 175 -21.19 6.54 8.27
N PRO A 176 -22.40 6.28 8.80
CA PRO A 176 -23.59 6.04 7.99
C PRO A 176 -23.88 7.15 6.99
N GLU A 177 -24.32 6.77 5.80
CA GLU A 177 -24.61 7.64 4.67
C GLU A 177 -23.45 8.60 4.32
N ARG A 178 -22.21 8.16 4.54
CA ARG A 178 -21.01 8.95 4.32
C ARG A 178 -19.86 8.10 3.82
N ARG A 179 -19.31 7.23 4.67
CA ARG A 179 -18.19 6.35 4.30
C ARG A 179 -18.00 5.14 5.20
N MET A 180 -17.42 4.09 4.64
CA MET A 180 -16.83 2.95 5.34
C MET A 180 -15.36 2.81 4.97
N VAL A 181 -14.50 2.60 5.97
CA VAL A 181 -13.06 2.41 5.80
C VAL A 181 -12.71 1.02 6.31
N LEU A 182 -12.01 0.24 5.49
CA LEU A 182 -11.60 -1.13 5.78
C LEU A 182 -10.09 -1.27 5.64
N GLN A 183 -9.47 -2.01 6.55
CA GLN A 183 -8.11 -2.50 6.40
C GLN A 183 -8.14 -3.78 5.57
N LEU A 184 -7.32 -3.84 4.54
CA LEU A 184 -7.10 -5.04 3.74
C LEU A 184 -5.87 -5.78 4.29
N ARG A 185 -5.99 -7.07 4.51
CA ARG A 185 -4.95 -7.92 5.11
C ARG A 185 -4.75 -9.19 4.31
N GLN A 186 -3.49 -9.62 4.25
CA GLN A 186 -3.11 -10.92 3.73
C GLN A 186 -2.51 -11.73 4.89
N GLY A 187 -3.31 -12.63 5.47
CA GLY A 187 -3.01 -13.22 6.77
C GLY A 187 -2.83 -12.14 7.84
N SER A 188 -1.69 -12.11 8.52
CA SER A 188 -1.41 -11.08 9.53
C SER A 188 -0.97 -9.73 8.94
N ARG A 189 -0.51 -9.68 7.69
CA ARG A 189 0.11 -8.50 7.07
C ARG A 189 -0.95 -7.54 6.52
N PRO A 190 -0.99 -6.27 6.92
CA PRO A 190 -1.82 -5.27 6.25
C PRO A 190 -1.22 -4.93 4.88
N VAL A 191 -2.06 -4.86 3.86
CA VAL A 191 -1.64 -4.65 2.45
C VAL A 191 -2.30 -3.42 1.83
N GLY A 192 -3.47 -3.00 2.32
CA GLY A 192 -4.16 -1.83 1.79
C GLY A 192 -5.20 -1.25 2.74
N VAL A 193 -5.75 -0.11 2.35
CA VAL A 193 -6.94 0.49 2.97
C VAL A 193 -7.97 0.71 1.87
N LEU A 194 -9.15 0.13 2.04
CA LEU A 194 -10.30 0.38 1.18
C LEU A 194 -11.18 1.46 1.82
N ARG A 195 -11.49 2.49 1.06
CA ARG A 195 -12.45 3.54 1.44
C ARG A 195 -13.62 3.51 0.47
N ALA A 196 -14.78 3.12 0.96
CA ALA A 196 -16.05 3.25 0.26
C ALA A 196 -16.75 4.51 0.75
N CYS A 197 -17.18 5.39 -0.15
CA CYS A 197 -17.85 6.64 0.20
C CYS A 197 -19.10 6.86 -0.64
N THR A 198 -19.83 7.94 -0.36
CA THR A 198 -20.95 8.35 -1.20
C THR A 198 -20.47 8.95 -2.53
N GLU A 199 -21.30 8.92 -3.56
CA GLU A 199 -21.08 9.62 -4.84
C GLU A 199 -20.63 11.07 -4.64
N ARG A 200 -21.24 11.77 -3.68
CA ARG A 200 -20.89 13.16 -3.35
C ARG A 200 -19.47 13.33 -2.81
N GLU A 201 -18.96 12.37 -2.04
CA GLU A 201 -17.62 12.46 -1.44
C GLU A 201 -16.52 11.93 -2.38
N PHE A 202 -16.88 11.11 -3.36
CA PHE A 202 -15.94 10.41 -4.22
C PHE A 202 -14.98 11.33 -5.02
N PRO A 203 -15.41 12.46 -5.62
CA PRO A 203 -14.50 13.34 -6.35
C PRO A 203 -13.35 13.89 -5.48
N ALA A 204 -13.63 14.21 -4.21
CA ALA A 204 -12.62 14.69 -3.28
C ALA A 204 -11.66 13.56 -2.86
N THR A 205 -12.19 12.36 -2.58
CA THR A 205 -11.37 11.17 -2.30
C THR A 205 -10.45 10.80 -3.48
N GLU A 206 -10.95 10.88 -4.72
CA GLU A 206 -10.15 10.63 -5.92
C GLU A 206 -9.09 11.71 -6.15
N ALA A 207 -9.45 12.99 -5.98
CA ALA A 207 -8.49 14.10 -6.05
C ALA A 207 -7.36 13.95 -5.01
N GLY A 208 -7.70 13.59 -3.78
CA GLY A 208 -6.73 13.28 -2.73
C GLY A 208 -5.79 12.13 -3.09
N ALA A 209 -6.29 11.07 -3.73
CA ALA A 209 -5.46 9.96 -4.21
C ALA A 209 -4.47 10.39 -5.31
N ARG A 210 -4.93 11.25 -6.24
CA ARG A 210 -4.05 11.85 -7.27
C ARG A 210 -2.97 12.72 -6.64
N LEU A 211 -3.32 13.51 -5.63
CA LEU A 211 -2.36 14.33 -4.90
C LEU A 211 -1.34 13.47 -4.14
N ALA A 212 -1.78 12.41 -3.45
CA ALA A 212 -0.89 11.47 -2.77
C ALA A 212 0.15 10.86 -3.73
N ARG A 213 -0.30 10.47 -4.95
CA ARG A 213 0.60 9.98 -5.99
C ARG A 213 1.59 11.03 -6.46
N ALA A 214 1.12 12.26 -6.70
CA ALA A 214 1.94 13.34 -7.23
C ALA A 214 2.96 13.87 -6.21
N PHE A 215 2.58 13.98 -4.94
CA PHE A 215 3.42 14.57 -3.89
C PHE A 215 4.37 13.57 -3.22
N GLN A 216 3.91 12.34 -2.97
CA GLN A 216 4.68 11.34 -2.21
C GLN A 216 4.75 9.96 -2.88
N GLY A 217 4.43 9.87 -4.19
CA GLY A 217 4.58 8.63 -4.97
C GLY A 217 3.57 7.53 -4.64
N THR A 218 2.59 7.79 -3.77
CA THR A 218 1.61 6.77 -3.34
C THR A 218 0.47 6.64 -4.34
N ALA A 219 0.58 5.70 -5.28
CA ALA A 219 -0.48 5.41 -6.25
C ALA A 219 -1.60 4.54 -5.64
N PRO A 220 -2.88 4.77 -5.99
CA PRO A 220 -3.96 3.87 -5.61
C PRO A 220 -3.78 2.49 -6.25
N LEU A 221 -4.13 1.43 -5.51
CA LEU A 221 -4.15 0.05 -5.98
C LEU A 221 -5.39 -0.24 -6.84
N ALA A 222 -6.52 0.38 -6.50
CA ALA A 222 -7.76 0.25 -7.27
C ALA A 222 -8.65 1.49 -7.10
N VAL A 223 -9.40 1.83 -8.14
CA VAL A 223 -10.37 2.93 -8.15
C VAL A 223 -11.69 2.41 -8.73
N GLY A 224 -12.73 2.36 -7.92
CA GLY A 224 -14.06 1.93 -8.33
C GLY A 224 -14.99 3.11 -8.53
N ALA A 225 -14.89 3.80 -9.67
CA ALA A 225 -15.68 5.00 -9.94
C ALA A 225 -17.20 4.77 -9.92
N THR A 226 -17.68 3.63 -10.43
CA THR A 226 -19.11 3.29 -10.49
C THR A 226 -19.73 2.97 -9.13
N ARG A 227 -18.93 2.41 -8.21
CA ARG A 227 -19.36 2.00 -6.87
C ARG A 227 -18.81 2.93 -5.77
N HIS A 228 -18.09 3.98 -6.14
CA HIS A 228 -17.54 5.03 -5.28
C HIS A 228 -16.63 4.47 -4.17
N PHE A 229 -15.60 3.71 -4.55
CA PHE A 229 -14.57 3.27 -3.61
C PHE A 229 -13.15 3.48 -4.15
N LEU A 230 -12.19 3.57 -3.24
CA LEU A 230 -10.77 3.73 -3.50
C LEU A 230 -9.98 2.74 -2.64
N VAL A 231 -8.97 2.09 -3.21
CA VAL A 231 -8.01 1.28 -2.47
C VAL A 231 -6.64 1.93 -2.53
N MET A 232 -6.11 2.31 -1.38
CA MET A 232 -4.74 2.83 -1.24
C MET A 232 -3.83 1.74 -0.67
N PRO A 233 -2.55 1.69 -1.06
CA PRO A 233 -1.59 0.78 -0.44
C PRO A 233 -1.44 1.12 1.04
N TRP A 234 -1.23 0.10 1.87
CA TRP A 234 -1.01 0.31 3.29
C TRP A 234 0.30 1.08 3.50
N GLN A 235 0.22 2.28 4.07
CA GLN A 235 1.41 3.05 4.42
C GLN A 235 2.04 2.44 5.66
N ARG A 236 3.24 1.88 5.51
CA ARG A 236 3.98 1.27 6.62
C ARG A 236 4.60 2.34 7.48
N GLY A 237 4.66 2.08 8.78
CA GLY A 237 5.26 3.01 9.73
C GLY A 237 4.45 3.19 11.00
N GLN A 238 4.88 4.14 11.82
CA GLN A 238 4.24 4.51 13.07
C GLN A 238 3.38 5.75 12.87
N SER A 239 2.09 5.66 13.20
CA SER A 239 1.22 6.84 13.25
C SER A 239 1.73 7.81 14.32
N LEU A 240 1.80 9.10 13.99
CA LEU A 240 2.25 10.12 14.94
C LEU A 240 1.25 10.34 16.10
N ASP A 241 0.00 9.86 15.99
CA ASP A 241 -0.96 9.86 17.11
C ASP A 241 -0.43 9.07 18.33
N MET A 242 0.36 8.01 18.08
CA MET A 242 0.99 7.23 19.14
C MET A 242 2.17 7.96 19.81
N LEU A 243 2.84 8.89 19.10
CA LEU A 243 3.92 9.73 19.63
C LEU A 243 3.36 10.95 20.38
N GLY A 244 2.24 11.52 19.91
CA GLY A 244 1.48 12.53 20.63
C GLY A 244 0.93 12.03 21.98
N ASN A 245 0.80 10.71 22.19
CA ASN A 245 0.45 10.13 23.49
C ASN A 245 1.56 10.35 24.53
N ASP A 246 2.83 10.21 24.15
CA ASP A 246 3.96 10.42 25.05
C ASP A 246 4.15 11.91 25.36
N THR A 247 3.95 12.77 24.35
CA THR A 247 3.92 14.22 24.51
C THR A 247 2.78 14.68 25.44
N ALA A 248 1.56 14.15 25.24
CA ALA A 248 0.42 14.48 26.11
C ALA A 248 0.62 13.97 27.54
N ARG A 249 1.23 12.79 27.71
CA ARG A 249 1.56 12.21 29.03
C ARG A 249 2.60 13.05 29.78
N ALA A 250 3.64 13.51 29.08
CA ALA A 250 4.67 14.40 29.61
C ALA A 250 4.10 15.70 30.21
N VAL A 251 3.21 16.36 29.46
CA VAL A 251 2.58 17.62 29.90
C VAL A 251 1.57 17.39 31.03
N GLN A 252 0.94 16.21 31.08
CA GLN A 252 0.03 15.83 32.16
C GLN A 252 0.75 15.60 33.50
N GLU A 253 1.96 15.03 33.45
CA GLU A 253 2.84 14.86 34.62
C GLU A 253 3.36 16.21 35.12
N LEU A 254 3.67 17.16 34.21
CA LEU A 254 4.01 18.55 34.51
C LEU A 254 2.88 19.32 35.25
N SER A 255 1.61 19.06 34.95
CA SER A 255 0.46 19.72 35.61
C SER A 255 0.04 19.06 36.93
N ALA A 256 0.39 17.79 37.16
CA ALA A 256 -0.04 17.03 38.33
C ALA A 256 0.95 17.12 39.51
N HIS A 257 2.23 17.30 39.24
CA HIS A 257 3.29 17.34 40.24
C HIS A 257 4.17 18.56 39.99
N GLY A 258 4.00 19.59 40.82
CA GLY A 258 4.93 20.73 40.82
C GLY A 258 6.37 20.23 40.85
N GLU A 259 7.18 20.76 39.94
CA GLU A 259 8.59 20.41 39.69
C GLU A 259 8.89 18.91 39.50
N VAL A 260 8.84 18.45 38.24
CA VAL A 260 9.48 17.18 37.83
C VAL A 260 10.97 17.45 37.51
N PRO A 261 11.92 16.63 38.01
CA PRO A 261 13.34 16.76 37.67
C PRO A 261 13.58 16.67 36.15
N SER A 262 14.40 17.58 35.62
CA SER A 262 14.73 17.72 34.17
C SER A 262 15.17 16.42 33.47
N ALA A 263 15.73 15.47 34.21
CA ALA A 263 16.25 14.20 33.68
C ALA A 263 15.16 13.16 33.33
N ASP A 264 13.96 13.26 33.91
CA ASP A 264 12.85 12.32 33.69
C ASP A 264 11.73 12.89 32.78
N MET A 265 11.93 14.10 32.25
CA MET A 265 11.00 14.76 31.32
C MET A 265 10.98 14.03 29.97
N PRO A 266 9.82 13.52 29.48
CA PRO A 266 9.68 13.23 28.07
C PRO A 266 9.68 14.58 27.35
N GLN A 267 10.80 14.93 26.71
CA GLN A 267 10.90 16.17 25.95
C GLN A 267 9.81 16.19 24.89
N LEU A 268 9.02 17.26 24.84
CA LEU A 268 8.19 17.56 23.68
C LEU A 268 9.13 17.50 22.48
N ASP A 269 8.93 16.56 21.55
CA ASP A 269 9.81 16.43 20.39
C ASP A 269 9.54 17.60 19.43
N LEU A 270 10.07 18.76 19.77
CA LEU A 270 10.02 19.96 18.95
C LEU A 270 10.74 19.74 17.62
N GLY A 271 11.65 18.75 17.56
CA GLY A 271 12.23 18.26 16.32
C GLY A 271 11.17 17.64 15.41
N LEU A 272 10.30 16.77 15.94
CA LEU A 272 9.18 16.20 15.18
C LEU A 272 8.24 17.29 14.64
N PHE A 273 7.89 18.30 15.44
CA PHE A 273 7.04 19.40 14.95
C PHE A 273 7.75 20.28 13.92
N ALA A 274 9.07 20.47 14.02
CA ALA A 274 9.84 21.10 12.96
C ALA A 274 9.87 20.24 11.68
N ASP A 275 10.00 18.91 11.78
CA ASP A 275 9.93 17.99 10.64
C ASP A 275 8.54 18.01 9.98
N ILE A 276 7.47 18.07 10.78
CA ILE A 276 6.09 18.25 10.28
C ILE A 276 5.99 19.59 9.53
N GLY A 277 6.55 20.66 10.12
CA GLY A 277 6.58 21.98 9.51
C GLY A 277 7.31 21.98 8.16
N LEU A 278 8.48 21.33 8.09
CA LEU A 278 9.24 21.17 6.86
C LEU A 278 8.42 20.44 5.79
N ARG A 279 7.78 19.33 6.18
CA ARG A 279 6.95 18.54 5.26
C ARG A 279 5.72 19.31 4.77
N LEU A 280 5.15 20.20 5.59
CA LEU A 280 4.09 21.12 5.17
C LEU A 280 4.61 22.20 4.22
N GLY A 281 5.78 22.76 4.50
CA GLY A 281 6.43 23.73 3.60
C GLY A 281 6.64 23.13 2.20
N GLU A 282 7.16 21.90 2.13
CA GLU A 282 7.28 21.15 0.87
C GLU A 282 5.94 20.98 0.15
N LEU A 283 4.85 20.70 0.89
CA LEU A 283 3.51 20.56 0.33
C LEU A 283 2.98 21.89 -0.21
N HIS A 284 3.17 22.98 0.55
CA HIS A 284 2.70 24.32 0.18
C HIS A 284 3.44 24.85 -1.06
N GLU A 285 4.68 24.45 -1.26
CA GLU A 285 5.47 24.78 -2.44
C GLU A 285 5.20 23.89 -3.65
N ALA A 286 4.58 22.72 -3.43
CA ALA A 286 4.30 21.77 -4.49
C ALA A 286 3.36 22.39 -5.52
N ARG A 287 3.87 22.59 -6.74
CA ARG A 287 3.10 23.11 -7.89
C ARG A 287 2.26 22.01 -8.54
N ILE A 288 1.40 21.39 -7.74
CA ILE A 288 0.50 20.31 -8.17
C ILE A 288 -0.88 20.91 -8.41
N ALA A 289 -1.44 20.70 -9.60
CA ALA A 289 -2.81 21.13 -9.89
C ALA A 289 -3.81 20.34 -9.03
N HIS A 290 -4.78 21.05 -8.44
CA HIS A 290 -5.81 20.44 -7.61
C HIS A 290 -7.18 21.03 -7.92
N PRO A 291 -8.23 20.21 -8.12
CA PRO A 291 -9.52 20.71 -8.58
C PRO A 291 -10.33 21.40 -7.48
N MET A 292 -10.04 21.11 -6.21
CA MET A 292 -10.74 21.70 -5.06
C MET A 292 -10.06 22.98 -4.61
N HIS A 293 -10.85 24.04 -4.47
CA HIS A 293 -10.45 25.32 -3.91
C HIS A 293 -11.24 25.56 -2.62
N ARG A 294 -10.55 26.00 -1.58
CA ARG A 294 -11.15 26.34 -0.31
C ARG A 294 -11.02 27.83 -0.09
N THR A 295 -12.15 28.52 -0.07
CA THR A 295 -12.21 29.97 0.09
C THR A 295 -12.44 30.37 1.55
N VAL A 296 -12.14 31.63 1.87
CA VAL A 296 -12.50 32.20 3.18
C VAL A 296 -14.01 32.15 3.43
N ALA A 297 -14.83 32.27 2.39
CA ALA A 297 -16.28 32.13 2.52
C ALA A 297 -16.68 30.72 2.99
N ASP A 298 -16.06 29.67 2.44
CA ASP A 298 -16.29 28.29 2.86
C ASP A 298 -15.93 28.06 4.34
N ASP A 299 -14.86 28.71 4.81
CA ASP A 299 -14.43 28.65 6.21
C ASP A 299 -15.41 29.36 7.15
N ILE A 300 -15.92 30.52 6.77
CA ILE A 300 -16.94 31.28 7.53
C ILE A 300 -18.25 30.49 7.60
N ASP A 301 -18.64 29.88 6.48
CA ASP A 301 -19.80 29.01 6.41
C ASP A 301 -19.67 27.81 7.35
N ALA A 302 -18.49 27.16 7.37
CA ALA A 302 -18.21 26.06 8.27
C ALA A 302 -18.22 26.50 9.75
N LEU A 303 -17.69 27.68 10.03
CA LEU A 303 -17.64 28.28 11.35
C LEU A 303 -19.02 28.64 11.89
N THR A 304 -19.86 29.26 11.05
CA THR A 304 -21.25 29.60 11.38
C THR A 304 -22.06 28.34 11.70
N ARG A 305 -21.91 27.28 10.90
CA ARG A 305 -22.53 25.98 11.17
C ARG A 305 -22.04 25.36 12.49
N ALA A 306 -20.76 25.53 12.82
CA ALA A 306 -20.19 25.03 14.07
C ALA A 306 -20.77 25.77 15.29
N ALA A 307 -20.80 27.12 15.26
CA ALA A 307 -21.42 27.93 16.31
C ALA A 307 -22.90 27.60 16.51
N GLY A 308 -23.65 27.46 15.42
CA GLY A 308 -25.05 27.01 15.48
C GLY A 308 -25.20 25.61 16.09
N SER A 309 -24.28 24.69 15.80
CA SER A 309 -24.26 23.36 16.41
C SER A 309 -23.99 23.42 17.92
N ILE A 310 -23.02 24.22 18.36
CA ILE A 310 -22.70 24.44 19.77
C ILE A 310 -23.92 25.00 20.50
N ALA A 311 -24.52 26.07 19.97
CA ALA A 311 -25.69 26.72 20.57
C ALA A 311 -26.91 25.79 20.70
N ARG A 312 -27.08 24.84 19.77
CA ARG A 312 -28.16 23.86 19.82
C ARG A 312 -27.92 22.74 20.84
N LEU A 313 -26.67 22.30 20.96
CA LEU A 313 -26.28 21.26 21.91
C LEU A 313 -26.23 21.80 23.35
N LEU A 314 -25.57 22.94 23.56
CA LEU A 314 -25.44 23.63 24.84
C LEU A 314 -25.82 25.11 24.71
N PRO A 315 -27.10 25.46 24.93
CA PRO A 315 -27.59 26.83 24.79
C PRO A 315 -26.84 27.89 25.62
N ALA A 316 -26.31 27.50 26.80
CA ALA A 316 -25.51 28.36 27.65
C ALA A 316 -24.25 28.92 26.94
N LEU A 317 -23.71 28.17 25.98
CA LEU A 317 -22.56 28.58 25.16
C LEU A 317 -22.95 29.34 23.89
N GLY A 318 -24.25 29.48 23.59
CA GLY A 318 -24.72 29.96 22.30
C GLY A 318 -24.25 31.37 21.96
N GLY A 319 -24.43 32.34 22.87
CA GLY A 319 -23.99 33.72 22.64
C GLY A 319 -22.47 33.84 22.47
N ARG A 320 -21.72 33.13 23.32
CA ARG A 320 -20.25 33.06 23.28
C ARG A 320 -19.74 32.48 21.96
N ALA A 321 -20.30 31.36 21.53
CA ALA A 321 -19.91 30.69 20.28
C ALA A 321 -20.19 31.54 19.03
N HIS A 322 -21.34 32.21 18.95
CA HIS A 322 -21.66 33.10 17.82
C HIS A 322 -20.75 34.34 17.80
N SER A 323 -20.57 35.01 18.95
CA SER A 323 -19.67 36.15 19.04
C SER A 323 -18.24 35.79 18.62
N LEU A 324 -17.75 34.63 19.05
CA LEU A 324 -16.42 34.15 18.68
C LEU A 324 -16.33 33.79 17.19
N ALA A 325 -17.37 33.20 16.62
CA ALA A 325 -17.47 32.91 15.20
C ALA A 325 -17.45 34.18 14.36
N ASP A 326 -18.24 35.20 14.71
CA ASP A 326 -18.28 36.49 13.99
C ASP A 326 -16.92 37.20 14.04
N ARG A 327 -16.28 37.23 15.21
CA ARG A 327 -14.93 37.80 15.37
C ARG A 327 -13.89 37.09 14.50
N THR A 328 -13.93 35.75 14.49
CA THR A 328 -12.99 34.94 13.72
C THR A 328 -13.25 35.07 12.23
N ALA A 329 -14.52 35.12 11.80
CA ALA A 329 -14.91 35.39 10.41
C ALA A 329 -14.38 36.74 9.93
N GLN A 330 -14.58 37.80 10.72
CA GLN A 330 -14.07 39.14 10.40
C GLN A 330 -12.54 39.15 10.28
N ALA A 331 -11.83 38.48 11.20
CA ALA A 331 -10.37 38.41 11.18
C ALA A 331 -9.83 37.65 9.96
N LEU A 332 -10.45 36.52 9.59
CA LEU A 332 -10.07 35.74 8.41
C LEU A 332 -10.33 36.52 7.11
N GLN A 333 -11.43 37.28 7.03
CA GLN A 333 -11.69 38.19 5.91
C GLN A 333 -10.65 39.30 5.79
N GLN A 334 -10.26 39.91 6.90
CA GLN A 334 -9.24 40.96 6.90
C GLN A 334 -7.86 40.42 6.52
N ALA A 335 -7.56 39.19 6.89
CA ALA A 335 -6.27 38.55 6.61
C ALA A 335 -6.14 38.01 5.16
N SER A 336 -7.22 38.02 4.36
CA SER A 336 -7.25 37.40 3.04
C SER A 336 -6.51 38.17 1.93
N THR A 337 -6.10 39.41 2.18
CA THR A 337 -5.53 40.31 1.16
C THR A 337 -4.00 40.23 1.02
N GLY A 338 -3.34 39.30 1.71
CA GLY A 338 -1.87 39.25 1.82
C GLY A 338 -1.22 37.89 1.65
N TRP A 339 -1.85 36.95 0.94
CA TRP A 339 -1.27 35.63 0.65
C TRP A 339 -1.79 35.04 -0.66
N GLN A 340 -1.05 34.08 -1.21
CA GLN A 340 -1.46 33.33 -2.39
C GLN A 340 -1.89 31.91 -1.98
N PRO A 341 -3.02 31.40 -2.52
CA PRO A 341 -3.44 30.04 -2.26
C PRO A 341 -2.40 29.01 -2.70
N CYS A 342 -2.14 28.06 -1.82
CA CYS A 342 -1.26 26.92 -2.06
C CYS A 342 -1.99 25.60 -1.78
N ILE A 343 -1.38 24.47 -2.14
CA ILE A 343 -1.92 23.16 -1.79
C ILE A 343 -1.81 22.99 -0.28
N THR A 344 -2.94 22.69 0.36
CA THR A 344 -3.04 22.39 1.79
C THR A 344 -3.55 20.96 1.97
N HIS A 345 -3.21 20.33 3.09
CA HIS A 345 -3.79 19.04 3.48
C HIS A 345 -5.28 19.18 3.84
N GLY A 346 -5.64 20.29 4.49
CA GLY A 346 -7.02 20.77 4.66
C GLY A 346 -7.71 20.32 5.95
N ASP A 347 -7.25 19.26 6.62
CA ASP A 347 -7.74 18.86 7.95
C ASP A 347 -6.68 18.23 8.87
N LEU A 348 -5.42 18.62 8.66
CA LEU A 348 -4.21 18.03 9.23
C LEU A 348 -4.29 17.67 10.71
N SER A 349 -3.75 16.50 11.04
CA SER A 349 -3.66 15.97 12.39
C SER A 349 -2.51 14.98 12.53
N LEU A 350 -2.05 14.72 13.76
CA LEU A 350 -1.05 13.68 14.02
C LEU A 350 -1.56 12.26 13.65
N GLU A 351 -2.87 12.01 13.74
CA GLU A 351 -3.48 10.75 13.29
C GLU A 351 -3.40 10.55 11.77
N GLN A 352 -3.20 11.63 11.01
CA GLN A 352 -3.09 11.64 9.56
C GLN A 352 -1.64 11.72 9.07
N MET A 353 -0.68 11.47 9.96
CA MET A 353 0.74 11.40 9.61
C MET A 353 1.33 10.06 10.06
N VAL A 354 2.15 9.48 9.19
CA VAL A 354 2.88 8.25 9.44
C VAL A 354 4.36 8.52 9.28
N ARG A 355 5.16 8.12 10.27
CA ARG A 355 6.61 8.03 10.15
C ARG A 355 6.94 6.65 9.60
N ASP A 356 7.42 6.60 8.37
CA ASP A 356 7.80 5.34 7.73
C ASP A 356 9.02 4.70 8.45
N PRO A 357 9.38 3.43 8.14
CA PRO A 357 10.55 2.81 8.74
C PRO A 357 11.86 3.56 8.47
N LEU A 358 11.96 4.33 7.38
CA LEU A 358 13.10 5.18 7.03
C LEU A 358 13.17 6.46 7.88
N GLY A 359 12.11 6.79 8.61
CA GLY A 359 11.98 7.99 9.42
C GLY A 359 11.39 9.18 8.67
N GLN A 360 10.95 9.03 7.42
CA GLN A 360 10.27 10.06 6.64
C GLN A 360 8.82 10.23 7.07
N LEU A 361 8.33 11.47 7.02
CA LEU A 361 6.94 11.79 7.32
C LEU A 361 6.09 11.73 6.04
N GLN A 362 5.07 10.90 6.08
CA GLN A 362 4.08 10.74 5.02
C GLN A 362 2.72 11.21 5.51
N PHE A 363 2.00 11.93 4.65
CA PHE A 363 0.61 12.26 4.91
C PHE A 363 -0.28 11.10 4.49
N ILE A 364 -1.34 10.88 5.25
CA ILE A 364 -2.46 10.03 4.88
C ILE A 364 -3.75 10.86 4.93
N ASP A 365 -4.84 10.31 4.39
CA ASP A 365 -6.15 10.95 4.40
C ASP A 365 -6.20 12.33 3.69
N TRP A 366 -5.94 12.33 2.38
CA TRP A 366 -5.90 13.53 1.53
C TRP A 366 -7.28 14.06 1.10
N ASP A 367 -8.37 13.57 1.67
CA ASP A 367 -9.75 13.84 1.20
C ASP A 367 -10.16 15.32 1.31
N ASN A 368 -9.54 16.09 2.21
CA ASN A 368 -9.85 17.50 2.42
C ASN A 368 -8.81 18.42 1.76
N ALA A 369 -7.86 17.86 1.01
CA ALA A 369 -6.83 18.66 0.37
C ALA A 369 -7.46 19.63 -0.63
N ALA A 370 -6.93 20.85 -0.66
CA ALA A 370 -7.44 21.92 -1.50
C ALA A 370 -6.40 23.01 -1.69
N LEU A 371 -6.58 23.82 -2.72
CA LEU A 371 -5.93 25.12 -2.81
C LEU A 371 -6.56 26.06 -1.77
N GLY A 372 -5.78 26.53 -0.80
CA GLY A 372 -6.26 27.30 0.35
C GLY A 372 -5.17 28.10 1.06
N ASP A 373 -5.50 28.59 2.25
CA ASP A 373 -4.57 29.37 3.10
C ASP A 373 -3.47 28.47 3.67
N PRO A 374 -2.17 28.78 3.47
CA PRO A 374 -1.07 27.98 4.00
C PRO A 374 -1.14 27.79 5.53
N MET A 375 -1.70 28.75 6.26
CA MET A 375 -1.79 28.67 7.73
C MET A 375 -2.98 27.84 8.23
N ALA A 376 -3.86 27.38 7.33
CA ALA A 376 -4.99 26.53 7.70
C ALA A 376 -4.55 25.18 8.26
N ASP A 377 -3.50 24.57 7.69
CA ASP A 377 -2.97 23.27 8.15
C ASP A 377 -2.35 23.37 9.55
N ALA A 378 -1.53 24.41 9.78
CA ALA A 378 -0.95 24.69 11.10
C ALA A 378 -2.06 24.92 12.13
N GLY A 379 -3.06 25.73 11.82
CA GLY A 379 -4.20 25.98 12.72
C GLY A 379 -5.05 24.73 12.98
N SER A 380 -5.26 23.88 11.97
CA SER A 380 -5.98 22.61 12.13
C SER A 380 -5.25 21.65 13.06
N LEU A 381 -3.93 21.51 12.88
CA LEU A 381 -3.09 20.66 13.71
C LEU A 381 -3.08 21.13 15.18
N LEU A 382 -2.89 22.43 15.41
CA LEU A 382 -2.90 23.03 16.76
C LEU A 382 -4.25 22.83 17.45
N ALA A 383 -5.36 23.06 16.75
CA ALA A 383 -6.69 22.85 17.31
C ALA A 383 -6.94 21.37 17.67
N ARG A 384 -6.47 20.44 16.84
CA ARG A 384 -6.59 19.01 17.14
C ARG A 384 -5.72 18.57 18.30
N LEU A 385 -4.50 19.09 18.40
CA LEU A 385 -3.62 18.84 19.55
C LEU A 385 -4.27 19.31 20.86
N ALA A 386 -4.80 20.54 20.87
CA ALA A 386 -5.51 21.09 22.02
C ALA A 386 -6.73 20.24 22.43
N THR A 387 -7.58 19.86 21.48
CA THR A 387 -8.78 19.05 21.77
C THR A 387 -8.45 17.62 22.20
N GLN A 388 -7.35 17.06 21.69
CA GLN A 388 -6.82 15.78 22.12
C GLN A 388 -6.31 15.83 23.57
N TYR A 389 -5.61 16.91 23.92
CA TYR A 389 -5.10 17.13 25.27
C TYR A 389 -6.24 17.30 26.29
N LEU A 390 -7.20 18.19 26.00
CA LEU A 390 -8.41 18.38 26.81
C LEU A 390 -9.20 17.07 26.99
N GLY A 391 -9.30 16.25 25.93
CA GLY A 391 -10.02 14.98 25.98
C GLY A 391 -9.32 13.85 26.73
N ARG A 392 -8.05 14.01 27.12
CA ARG A 392 -7.25 13.00 27.84
C ARG A 392 -6.86 13.44 29.24
N SER A 393 -7.01 14.73 29.55
CA SER A 393 -6.59 15.24 30.84
C SER A 393 -7.50 14.79 31.98
N ARG A 394 -6.94 14.30 33.10
CA ARG A 394 -7.68 14.00 34.33
C ARG A 394 -8.08 15.27 35.07
N THR A 395 -7.21 16.28 35.03
CA THR A 395 -7.44 17.62 35.54
C THR A 395 -7.49 18.59 34.36
N ALA A 396 -8.52 19.43 34.28
CA ALA A 396 -8.63 20.37 33.17
C ALA A 396 -7.45 21.35 33.22
N PRO A 397 -6.59 21.40 32.19
CA PRO A 397 -5.53 22.40 32.14
C PRO A 397 -6.16 23.79 32.01
N THR A 398 -5.49 24.80 32.54
CA THR A 398 -5.92 26.18 32.39
C THR A 398 -5.68 26.65 30.94
N PRO A 399 -6.51 27.57 30.41
CA PRO A 399 -6.36 28.06 29.02
C PRO A 399 -5.00 28.68 28.69
N ASP A 400 -4.34 29.30 29.67
CA ASP A 400 -3.00 29.89 29.55
C ASP A 400 -1.91 28.83 29.32
N THR A 401 -1.88 27.77 30.14
CA THR A 401 -0.92 26.66 30.00
C THR A 401 -1.03 26.00 28.63
N LEU A 402 -2.26 25.82 28.13
CA LEU A 402 -2.47 25.23 26.81
C LEU A 402 -2.11 26.21 25.69
N ALA A 403 -2.34 27.51 25.85
CA ALA A 403 -1.90 28.52 24.89
C ALA A 403 -0.36 28.55 24.76
N ASP A 404 0.37 28.52 25.87
CA ASP A 404 1.85 28.50 25.87
C ASP A 404 2.41 27.26 25.15
N LEU A 405 1.76 26.09 25.34
CA LEU A 405 2.09 24.88 24.61
C LEU A 405 1.85 25.04 23.11
N LEU A 406 0.69 25.56 22.72
CA LEU A 406 0.36 25.77 21.31
C LEU A 406 1.30 26.77 20.64
N ASP A 407 1.72 27.81 21.36
CA ASP A 407 2.71 28.78 20.90
C ASP A 407 4.08 28.13 20.69
N THR A 408 4.51 27.29 21.62
CA THR A 408 5.77 26.55 21.50
C THR A 408 5.76 25.59 20.30
N VAL A 409 4.65 24.88 20.10
CA VAL A 409 4.46 23.97 18.95
C VAL A 409 4.38 24.76 17.64
N HIS A 410 3.66 25.88 17.63
CA HIS A 410 3.58 26.76 16.47
C HIS A 410 4.98 27.26 16.07
N ASP A 411 5.79 27.70 17.02
CA ASP A 411 7.15 28.16 16.74
C ASP A 411 8.04 27.05 16.16
N ALA A 412 7.87 25.79 16.58
CA ALA A 412 8.54 24.65 15.98
C ALA A 412 8.07 24.38 14.54
N LEU A 413 6.75 24.34 14.31
CA LEU A 413 6.17 24.18 12.97
C LEU A 413 6.64 25.29 12.03
N ALA A 414 6.60 26.54 12.49
CA ALA A 414 6.98 27.70 11.69
C ALA A 414 8.46 27.70 11.33
N ARG A 415 9.36 27.21 12.21
CA ARG A 415 10.77 26.99 11.86
C ARG A 415 10.94 25.96 10.74
N GLY A 416 10.15 24.88 10.78
CA GLY A 416 10.14 23.87 9.73
C GLY A 416 9.64 24.41 8.38
N ILE A 417 8.51 25.12 8.40
CA ILE A 417 7.91 25.73 7.20
C ILE A 417 8.89 26.73 6.57
N ASP A 418 9.52 27.58 7.39
CA ASP A 418 10.52 28.54 6.89
C ASP A 418 11.79 27.85 6.34
N ALA A 419 12.05 26.59 6.69
CA ALA A 419 13.22 25.85 6.25
C ALA A 419 13.03 25.16 4.89
N SER A 420 11.79 25.00 4.40
CA SER A 420 11.54 24.38 3.08
C SER A 420 12.01 25.28 1.93
N SER A 421 11.90 26.61 2.09
CA SER A 421 12.37 27.57 1.09
C SER A 421 12.75 28.91 1.71
N PRO A 422 13.81 29.58 1.20
CA PRO A 422 14.21 30.90 1.64
C PRO A 422 13.16 31.95 1.26
N LEU A 423 12.24 32.23 2.18
CA LEU A 423 11.20 33.25 2.05
C LEU A 423 11.69 34.63 2.55
N PRO A 424 11.19 35.74 1.96
CA PRO A 424 11.31 37.06 2.57
C PRO A 424 10.80 37.05 4.02
N ALA A 425 11.42 37.82 4.92
CA ALA A 425 11.03 37.86 6.33
C ALA A 425 9.55 38.23 6.55
N THR A 426 8.94 38.95 5.62
CA THR A 426 7.52 39.31 5.63
C THR A 426 6.59 38.17 5.23
N LEU A 427 7.08 37.07 4.66
CA LEU A 427 6.29 35.89 4.28
C LEU A 427 6.61 34.69 5.18
N SER A 428 7.54 34.84 6.13
CA SER A 428 7.87 33.83 7.12
C SER A 428 6.64 33.42 7.92
N ALA A 429 6.54 32.12 8.20
CA ALA A 429 5.54 31.55 9.11
C ALA A 429 5.64 32.14 10.52
N ARG A 430 6.83 32.60 10.92
CA ARG A 430 7.09 33.26 12.21
C ARG A 430 6.76 34.74 12.22
N ALA A 431 6.47 35.34 11.07
CA ALA A 431 6.12 36.76 11.01
C ALA A 431 4.84 37.02 11.86
N PRO A 432 4.76 38.15 12.60
CA PRO A 432 3.66 38.38 13.55
C PRO A 432 2.25 38.27 12.95
N HIS A 433 2.08 38.69 11.69
CA HIS A 433 0.79 38.63 11.01
C HIS A 433 0.44 37.20 10.56
N THR A 434 1.42 36.40 10.14
CA THR A 434 1.26 34.98 9.77
C THR A 434 0.93 34.14 10.99
N ARG A 435 1.65 34.35 12.11
CA ARG A 435 1.35 33.75 13.42
C ARG A 435 -0.07 34.08 13.86
N ARG A 436 -0.49 35.35 13.75
CA ARG A 436 -1.86 35.77 14.08
C ARG A 436 -2.89 35.05 13.20
N ARG A 437 -2.60 34.87 11.90
CA ARG A 437 -3.48 34.15 10.97
C ARG A 437 -3.62 32.67 11.33
N ALA A 438 -2.52 31.99 11.66
CA ALA A 438 -2.54 30.62 12.18
C ALA A 438 -3.33 30.52 13.50
N GLY A 439 -3.23 31.53 14.36
CA GLY A 439 -4.04 31.65 15.57
C GLY A 439 -5.54 31.71 15.28
N TRP A 440 -5.99 32.52 14.32
CA TRP A 440 -7.41 32.56 13.93
C TRP A 440 -7.89 31.25 13.29
N HIS A 441 -7.05 30.58 12.49
CA HIS A 441 -7.35 29.22 12.00
C HIS A 441 -7.44 28.19 13.13
N THR A 442 -6.64 28.36 14.19
CA THR A 442 -6.72 27.53 15.40
C THR A 442 -8.05 27.73 16.12
N VAL A 443 -8.47 28.98 16.34
CA VAL A 443 -9.78 29.32 16.93
C VAL A 443 -10.93 28.74 16.08
N ALA A 444 -10.87 28.90 14.76
CA ALA A 444 -11.85 28.31 13.84
C ALA A 444 -11.85 26.77 13.91
N GLY A 445 -10.68 26.14 14.06
CA GLY A 445 -10.51 24.70 14.25
C GLY A 445 -11.18 24.22 15.55
N LEU A 446 -10.92 24.91 16.67
CA LEU A 446 -11.50 24.60 17.98
C LEU A 446 -13.03 24.63 17.95
N LEU A 447 -13.62 25.69 17.39
CA LEU A 447 -15.08 25.79 17.26
C LEU A 447 -15.67 24.66 16.41
N ARG A 448 -15.02 24.27 15.31
CA ARG A 448 -15.45 23.14 14.46
C ARG A 448 -15.36 21.79 15.18
N LEU A 449 -14.41 21.63 16.10
CA LEU A 449 -14.17 20.40 16.85
C LEU A 449 -14.99 20.32 18.16
N ALA A 450 -15.51 21.42 18.69
CA ALA A 450 -16.25 21.44 19.96
C ALA A 450 -17.42 20.44 20.02
N PRO A 451 -18.22 20.22 18.93
CA PRO A 451 -19.26 19.19 18.92
C PRO A 451 -18.78 17.74 18.83
N GLU A 452 -17.49 17.47 18.63
CA GLU A 452 -16.98 16.11 18.38
C GLU A 452 -17.13 15.18 19.60
N GLY A 453 -17.07 15.73 20.82
CA GLY A 453 -17.34 14.97 22.05
C GLY A 453 -18.75 14.36 22.05
N PHE A 454 -19.75 15.15 21.65
CA PHE A 454 -21.12 14.68 21.45
C PHE A 454 -21.19 13.66 20.30
N ARG A 455 -20.56 13.97 19.16
CA ARG A 455 -20.56 13.06 17.99
C ARG A 455 -19.94 11.69 18.28
N ARG A 456 -18.97 11.58 19.18
CA ARG A 456 -18.29 10.32 19.54
C ARG A 456 -18.81 9.70 20.84
N ARG A 457 -19.95 10.20 21.30
CA ARG A 457 -20.64 9.79 22.51
C ARG A 457 -19.77 9.72 23.78
N ARG A 458 -18.96 10.76 24.02
CA ARG A 458 -18.17 10.88 25.27
C ARG A 458 -19.11 11.27 26.44
N PRO A 459 -18.96 10.68 27.64
CA PRO A 459 -19.77 11.06 28.80
C PRO A 459 -19.62 12.54 29.18
N SER A 460 -18.37 13.02 29.23
CA SER A 460 -18.00 14.40 29.62
C SER A 460 -18.02 15.38 28.43
N TRP A 461 -18.88 15.13 27.44
CA TRP A 461 -18.94 15.98 26.26
C TRP A 461 -19.36 17.42 26.56
N PRO A 462 -20.22 17.73 27.57
CA PRO A 462 -20.59 19.11 27.86
C PRO A 462 -19.42 19.91 28.41
N GLU A 463 -18.71 19.34 29.39
CA GLU A 463 -17.53 19.96 30.01
C GLU A 463 -16.42 20.12 28.97
N GLN A 464 -16.21 19.13 28.11
CA GLN A 464 -15.22 19.22 27.05
C GLN A 464 -15.58 20.33 26.05
N MET A 465 -16.86 20.51 25.70
CA MET A 465 -17.30 21.57 24.80
C MET A 465 -17.09 22.96 25.42
N GLU A 466 -17.43 23.13 26.71
CA GLU A 466 -17.18 24.34 27.49
C GLU A 466 -15.69 24.71 27.50
N GLN A 467 -14.82 23.74 27.81
CA GLN A 467 -13.36 23.93 27.84
C GLN A 467 -12.81 24.35 26.47
N ILE A 468 -13.29 23.74 25.39
CA ILE A 468 -12.87 24.09 24.02
C ILE A 468 -13.28 25.53 23.68
N VAL A 469 -14.51 25.94 24.03
CA VAL A 469 -14.98 27.31 23.78
C VAL A 469 -14.21 28.31 24.64
N ALA A 470 -13.96 28.02 25.92
CA ALA A 470 -13.18 28.87 26.81
C ALA A 470 -11.74 29.07 26.32
N LEU A 471 -11.07 28.00 25.86
CA LEU A 471 -9.76 28.10 25.23
C LEU A 471 -9.79 28.97 23.97
N ALA A 472 -10.80 28.76 23.11
CA ALA A 472 -10.93 29.50 21.87
C ALA A 472 -11.17 31.01 22.12
N GLU A 473 -11.94 31.37 23.15
CA GLU A 473 -12.11 32.76 23.60
C GLU A 473 -10.80 33.36 24.14
N TYR A 474 -10.08 32.59 24.96
CA TYR A 474 -8.79 33.01 25.51
C TYR A 474 -7.77 33.31 24.41
N LEU A 475 -7.61 32.39 23.45
CA LEU A 475 -6.73 32.59 22.28
C LEU A 475 -7.18 33.80 21.45
N ALA A 476 -8.48 33.93 21.19
CA ALA A 476 -9.00 35.07 20.43
C ALA A 476 -8.79 36.43 21.14
N ALA A 477 -8.75 36.45 22.48
CA ALA A 477 -8.43 37.66 23.23
C ALA A 477 -6.95 38.07 23.05
N GLN A 478 -6.03 37.11 23.04
CA GLN A 478 -4.60 37.37 22.83
C GLN A 478 -4.25 37.80 21.40
N LEU A 479 -5.08 37.44 20.41
CA LEU A 479 -4.85 37.77 18.99
C LEU A 479 -5.24 39.21 18.61
N GLN A 480 -5.80 40.01 19.53
CA GLN A 480 -6.17 41.40 19.26
C GLN A 480 -4.93 42.28 19.05
N PRO A 481 -4.96 43.24 18.11
CA PRO A 481 -3.92 44.27 18.06
C PRO A 481 -3.92 45.08 19.36
N ALA A 482 -2.75 45.41 19.90
CA ALA A 482 -2.65 46.36 21.00
C ALA A 482 -3.41 47.65 20.63
N PRO A 483 -4.19 48.24 21.55
CA PRO A 483 -4.86 49.50 21.27
C PRO A 483 -3.81 50.53 20.87
N LEU A 484 -4.01 51.16 19.71
CA LEU A 484 -3.25 52.35 19.32
C LEU A 484 -3.45 53.37 20.44
N HIS A 485 -2.43 53.54 21.30
CA HIS A 485 -2.38 54.73 22.14
C HIS A 485 -2.53 55.92 21.21
N ALA A 486 -3.54 56.73 21.47
CA ALA A 486 -3.87 57.93 20.72
C ALA A 486 -2.62 58.80 20.59
N ALA A 487 -1.94 58.67 19.45
CA ALA A 487 -0.91 59.59 19.05
C ALA A 487 -1.63 60.91 18.77
N THR A 488 -1.43 61.86 19.66
CA THR A 488 -1.72 63.28 19.52
C THR A 488 -1.48 63.74 18.08
N ALA A 489 -2.56 64.23 17.45
CA ALA A 489 -2.54 64.83 16.14
C ALA A 489 -1.61 66.06 16.11
N PRO A 490 -0.89 66.31 15.00
CA PRO A 490 -0.59 67.65 14.56
C PRO A 490 -1.61 68.10 13.50
N ALA A 491 -2.06 69.33 13.67
CA ALA A 491 -2.99 70.03 12.79
C ALA A 491 -2.44 70.20 11.36
N GLY A 492 -3.32 70.11 10.36
CA GLY A 492 -3.01 70.41 8.98
C GLY A 492 -4.23 70.27 8.07
N THR A 493 -4.90 71.39 7.84
CA THR A 493 -6.05 71.63 6.96
C THR A 493 -5.72 71.46 5.47
N THR A 494 -6.60 70.83 4.68
CA THR A 494 -7.26 71.40 3.47
C THR A 494 -8.28 70.43 2.85
N GLU A 495 -9.30 71.02 2.23
CA GLU A 495 -10.62 70.52 1.79
C GLU A 495 -10.66 69.53 0.59
N PRO A 496 -11.82 68.87 0.35
CA PRO A 496 -12.03 67.84 -0.66
C PRO A 496 -12.67 68.38 -1.96
N PRO A 497 -12.72 67.59 -3.04
CA PRO A 497 -13.77 67.73 -4.03
C PRO A 497 -14.65 66.49 -4.17
N SER A 498 -15.94 66.80 -4.32
CA SER A 498 -17.10 65.93 -4.50
C SER A 498 -17.29 65.46 -5.95
N THR A 499 -18.34 64.64 -6.13
CA THR A 499 -19.06 64.28 -7.38
C THR A 499 -18.49 63.07 -8.13
N SER A 500 -19.25 62.09 -8.66
CA SER A 500 -20.69 61.97 -8.94
C SER A 500 -21.04 60.51 -9.26
N LEU A 501 -22.27 60.09 -8.96
CA LEU A 501 -22.98 58.94 -9.57
C LEU A 501 -23.58 59.38 -10.93
N PRO A 502 -23.80 58.47 -11.90
CA PRO A 502 -25.12 57.82 -12.09
C PRO A 502 -25.05 56.34 -12.53
N SER A 503 -25.86 55.40 -12.01
CA SER A 503 -27.24 55.01 -12.39
C SER A 503 -27.38 54.08 -13.62
N THR A 504 -28.00 52.92 -13.35
CA THR A 504 -28.91 52.08 -14.19
C THR A 504 -28.35 51.44 -15.47
N THR A 505 -28.61 50.15 -15.76
CA THR A 505 -29.87 49.69 -16.37
C THR A 505 -30.07 48.17 -16.25
N THR A 506 -31.32 47.80 -15.99
CA THR A 506 -31.98 46.48 -16.06
C THR A 506 -31.92 45.81 -17.44
N GLY A 507 -31.94 44.47 -17.46
CA GLY A 507 -32.26 43.68 -18.65
C GLY A 507 -32.41 42.20 -18.33
N ALA A 508 -33.65 41.74 -18.14
CA ALA A 508 -34.03 40.34 -18.23
C ALA A 508 -34.49 40.02 -19.66
N VAL A 509 -34.39 38.76 -20.10
CA VAL A 509 -35.44 37.94 -20.78
C VAL A 509 -34.82 36.72 -21.49
N ALA A 510 -35.44 35.55 -21.21
CA ALA A 510 -35.71 34.33 -21.99
C ALA A 510 -34.88 34.01 -23.26
N ALA A 511 -34.25 32.83 -23.36
CA ALA A 511 -34.79 31.51 -23.80
C ALA A 511 -34.83 31.35 -25.33
N GLU A 512 -34.10 30.37 -25.84
CA GLU A 512 -34.50 29.64 -27.06
C GLU A 512 -33.87 28.24 -27.14
N THR A 513 -34.77 27.30 -27.36
CA THR A 513 -34.63 25.88 -27.71
C THR A 513 -34.09 25.69 -29.12
N THR A 514 -33.26 24.66 -29.33
CA THR A 514 -33.32 23.85 -30.56
C THR A 514 -33.06 22.38 -30.23
N GLY A 515 -33.96 21.52 -30.69
CA GLY A 515 -33.88 20.07 -30.57
C GLY A 515 -33.21 19.41 -31.77
N ARG A 516 -32.86 18.13 -31.62
CA ARG A 516 -32.84 17.19 -32.74
C ARG A 516 -33.04 15.77 -32.26
N GLU A 517 -34.11 15.16 -32.72
CA GLU A 517 -34.44 13.73 -32.63
C GLU A 517 -33.58 12.90 -33.59
N THR A 518 -33.43 11.61 -33.30
CA THR A 518 -33.80 10.43 -34.14
C THR A 518 -32.98 9.21 -33.70
N SER A 519 -33.62 8.17 -33.15
CA SER A 519 -33.94 6.88 -33.80
C SER A 519 -33.29 5.75 -32.98
N SER A 520 -34.03 5.06 -32.12
CA SER A 520 -34.69 3.77 -32.41
C SER A 520 -33.74 2.65 -32.84
N MET A 521 -33.50 1.70 -31.93
CA MET A 521 -33.59 0.27 -32.25
C MET A 521 -33.73 -0.60 -30.99
N ARG A 522 -34.76 -1.44 -31.01
CA ARG A 522 -35.03 -2.57 -30.11
C ARG A 522 -35.33 -3.76 -31.03
N PRO A 523 -34.90 -4.99 -30.70
CA PRO A 523 -35.84 -6.00 -30.17
C PRO A 523 -35.19 -6.86 -29.04
N ALA A 524 -35.86 -7.16 -27.93
CA ALA A 524 -36.74 -8.32 -27.64
C ALA A 524 -36.00 -9.68 -27.40
N PRO A 525 -36.54 -10.58 -26.53
CA PRO A 525 -35.76 -11.48 -25.67
C PRO A 525 -35.86 -12.98 -26.03
N ALA A 526 -34.93 -13.83 -25.56
CA ALA A 526 -35.13 -15.29 -25.43
C ALA A 526 -34.13 -15.97 -24.45
N HIS A 527 -34.69 -16.45 -23.34
CA HIS A 527 -34.49 -17.70 -22.55
C HIS A 527 -33.21 -18.59 -22.56
N PRO A 528 -33.06 -19.45 -21.51
CA PRO A 528 -31.79 -19.97 -20.94
C PRO A 528 -31.54 -21.47 -21.21
N ALA A 529 -30.34 -21.96 -20.90
CA ALA A 529 -30.03 -23.35 -20.49
C ALA A 529 -28.53 -23.44 -20.13
N ALA A 530 -28.16 -23.69 -18.87
CA ALA A 530 -28.01 -25.00 -18.23
C ALA A 530 -26.67 -25.69 -18.53
N ALA A 531 -25.85 -25.85 -17.48
CA ALA A 531 -25.03 -27.04 -17.25
C ALA A 531 -24.46 -26.98 -15.82
N GLU A 532 -25.11 -27.70 -14.92
CA GLU A 532 -24.57 -28.14 -13.65
C GLU A 532 -23.48 -29.20 -13.85
N ALA A 533 -22.49 -29.22 -12.95
CA ALA A 533 -21.83 -30.38 -12.32
C ALA A 533 -20.67 -29.78 -11.50
N GLY A 534 -20.61 -29.79 -10.18
CA GLY A 534 -20.89 -30.89 -9.26
C GLY A 534 -19.57 -31.63 -8.99
N HIS A 535 -18.93 -31.38 -7.83
CA HIS A 535 -18.45 -32.40 -6.87
C HIS A 535 -17.48 -31.83 -5.82
N THR A 536 -17.99 -31.82 -4.58
CA THR A 536 -17.42 -32.20 -3.27
C THR A 536 -15.92 -32.06 -2.93
N PRO A 537 -15.60 -31.51 -1.74
CA PRO A 537 -14.25 -31.36 -1.20
C PRO A 537 -13.77 -32.62 -0.45
N VAL A 538 -12.45 -32.88 -0.45
CA VAL A 538 -11.83 -33.88 0.44
C VAL A 538 -10.76 -33.21 1.31
N THR A 539 -10.87 -33.55 2.59
CA THR A 539 -10.22 -33.06 3.79
C THR A 539 -8.74 -33.44 3.96
N ALA A 540 -8.06 -32.65 4.79
CA ALA A 540 -6.65 -32.74 5.17
C ALA A 540 -6.25 -34.01 5.96
N GLY A 541 -4.97 -34.37 5.88
CA GLY A 541 -4.29 -35.36 6.74
C GLY A 541 -2.92 -34.86 7.22
N ALA A 542 -2.61 -35.13 8.49
CA ALA A 542 -1.43 -34.71 9.26
C ALA A 542 -0.14 -35.54 8.97
N PRO A 543 1.05 -35.15 9.48
CA PRO A 543 2.34 -35.45 8.86
C PRO A 543 3.11 -36.64 9.47
N GLY A 544 3.81 -37.41 8.64
CA GLY A 544 4.89 -38.32 9.05
C GLY A 544 5.13 -39.47 8.07
N THR A 545 6.41 -39.71 7.72
CA THR A 545 7.00 -40.92 7.08
C THR A 545 7.02 -41.13 5.55
N GLY A 546 6.77 -40.13 4.68
CA GLY A 546 6.62 -40.39 3.23
C GLY A 546 7.55 -39.68 2.22
N ASN A 547 8.72 -39.14 2.59
CA ASN A 547 9.43 -38.18 1.73
C ASN A 547 10.87 -38.56 1.31
N THR A 548 11.10 -39.82 0.92
CA THR A 548 12.34 -40.23 0.24
C THR A 548 12.26 -39.94 -1.26
N PRO A 549 13.34 -39.49 -1.94
CA PRO A 549 13.25 -39.13 -3.36
C PRO A 549 12.74 -40.25 -4.27
N SER A 550 13.01 -41.52 -3.93
CA SER A 550 12.54 -42.70 -4.66
C SER A 550 11.04 -42.96 -4.56
N SER A 551 10.32 -42.32 -3.62
CA SER A 551 8.87 -42.46 -3.46
C SER A 551 8.10 -41.30 -4.10
N TRP A 552 8.78 -40.40 -4.82
CA TRP A 552 8.13 -39.28 -5.49
C TRP A 552 7.56 -39.73 -6.84
N PRO A 553 6.29 -39.38 -7.16
CA PRO A 553 5.69 -39.66 -8.47
C PRO A 553 6.56 -39.15 -9.63
N GLN A 554 7.26 -38.04 -9.44
CA GLN A 554 8.14 -37.42 -10.43
C GLN A 554 9.44 -38.21 -10.70
N THR A 555 9.72 -39.25 -9.94
CA THR A 555 10.83 -40.18 -10.18
C THR A 555 10.38 -41.53 -10.75
N ASP A 556 9.06 -41.78 -10.76
CA ASP A 556 8.49 -42.98 -11.36
C ASP A 556 8.49 -42.86 -12.89
N ARG A 557 9.29 -43.71 -13.53
CA ARG A 557 9.45 -43.71 -14.99
C ARG A 557 8.16 -44.08 -15.72
N THR A 558 7.35 -44.96 -15.14
CA THR A 558 6.11 -45.44 -15.76
C THR A 558 5.07 -44.32 -15.82
N LEU A 559 5.04 -43.47 -14.78
CA LEU A 559 4.20 -42.28 -14.73
C LEU A 559 4.76 -41.14 -15.59
N MET A 560 6.05 -40.86 -15.47
CA MET A 560 6.64 -39.65 -16.07
C MET A 560 6.89 -39.77 -17.57
N GLN A 561 7.21 -40.96 -18.11
CA GLN A 561 7.49 -41.10 -19.55
C GLN A 561 6.36 -40.57 -20.45
N PRO A 562 5.10 -41.02 -20.32
CA PRO A 562 4.03 -40.51 -21.18
C PRO A 562 3.81 -39.00 -21.01
N LEU A 563 3.92 -38.48 -19.79
CA LEU A 563 3.76 -37.05 -19.50
C LEU A 563 4.86 -36.19 -20.16
N LEU A 564 6.11 -36.66 -20.14
CA LEU A 564 7.23 -35.96 -20.77
C LEU A 564 7.14 -35.98 -22.30
N LEU A 565 6.70 -37.10 -22.88
CA LEU A 565 6.54 -37.19 -24.34
C LEU A 565 5.40 -36.30 -24.82
N ASP A 566 4.27 -36.29 -24.13
CA ASP A 566 3.15 -35.39 -24.42
C ASP A 566 3.56 -33.91 -24.29
N ALA A 567 4.18 -33.55 -23.17
CA ALA A 567 4.63 -32.18 -22.91
C ALA A 567 5.64 -31.64 -23.95
N LEU A 568 6.41 -32.54 -24.58
CA LEU A 568 7.41 -32.20 -25.61
C LEU A 568 6.91 -32.45 -27.03
N HIS A 569 5.66 -32.91 -27.20
CA HIS A 569 5.08 -33.29 -28.49
C HIS A 569 5.90 -34.37 -29.24
N LEU A 570 6.37 -35.39 -28.52
CA LEU A 570 7.16 -36.52 -29.05
C LEU A 570 6.31 -37.80 -29.21
N PRO A 571 6.59 -38.65 -30.20
CA PRO A 571 5.85 -39.90 -30.42
C PRO A 571 6.17 -40.96 -29.33
N ALA A 572 5.12 -41.63 -28.83
CA ALA A 572 5.19 -42.54 -27.69
C ALA A 572 6.00 -43.84 -27.91
N GLY A 573 6.27 -44.22 -29.17
CA GLY A 573 6.90 -45.50 -29.53
C GLY A 573 8.43 -45.48 -29.64
N ASP A 574 9.02 -44.30 -29.84
CA ASP A 574 10.42 -44.18 -30.27
C ASP A 574 11.37 -43.72 -29.16
N TRP A 575 10.82 -43.30 -28.02
CA TRP A 575 11.58 -42.67 -26.94
C TRP A 575 11.44 -43.44 -25.62
N GLN A 576 12.57 -43.62 -24.94
CA GLN A 576 12.60 -44.24 -23.62
C GLN A 576 13.23 -43.30 -22.59
N LEU A 577 12.57 -43.16 -21.44
CA LEU A 577 13.08 -42.41 -20.30
C LEU A 577 14.09 -43.25 -19.49
N GLU A 578 15.33 -42.75 -19.33
CA GLU A 578 16.34 -43.31 -18.42
C GLU A 578 15.93 -43.17 -16.94
N PRO A 579 16.58 -43.87 -16.00
CA PRO A 579 16.40 -43.63 -14.57
C PRO A 579 16.53 -42.14 -14.20
N VAL A 580 15.49 -41.58 -13.60
CA VAL A 580 15.44 -40.17 -13.19
C VAL A 580 16.47 -39.93 -12.08
N ARG A 581 17.31 -38.92 -12.25
CA ARG A 581 18.31 -38.54 -11.25
C ARG A 581 17.86 -37.31 -10.47
N VAL A 582 17.95 -37.38 -9.15
CA VAL A 582 17.68 -36.22 -8.28
C VAL A 582 19.00 -35.49 -8.07
N LEU A 583 19.15 -34.33 -8.71
CA LEU A 583 20.40 -33.54 -8.65
C LEU A 583 20.52 -32.78 -7.33
N ARG A 584 19.41 -32.22 -6.84
CA ARG A 584 19.37 -31.44 -5.60
C ARG A 584 17.99 -31.53 -4.98
N HIS A 585 17.91 -31.60 -3.65
CA HIS A 585 16.64 -31.42 -2.95
C HIS A 585 16.77 -30.54 -1.71
N LYS A 586 15.66 -29.89 -1.36
CA LYS A 586 15.44 -29.26 -0.06
C LYS A 586 14.11 -29.80 0.48
N ALA A 587 14.20 -30.58 1.56
CA ALA A 587 13.08 -31.34 2.11
C ALA A 587 11.81 -30.48 2.23
N GLY A 588 10.70 -30.99 1.68
CA GLY A 588 9.39 -30.34 1.72
C GLY A 588 9.27 -29.02 0.95
N ARG A 589 10.30 -28.56 0.23
CA ARG A 589 10.31 -27.26 -0.47
C ARG A 589 10.49 -27.37 -1.98
N ARG A 590 11.63 -27.88 -2.46
CA ARG A 590 11.92 -28.01 -3.90
C ARG A 590 12.92 -29.12 -4.22
N ALA A 591 12.89 -29.63 -5.44
CA ALA A 591 13.90 -30.55 -5.97
C ALA A 591 14.22 -30.22 -7.44
N LEU A 592 15.45 -30.53 -7.86
CA LEU A 592 15.89 -30.47 -9.26
C LEU A 592 16.11 -31.90 -9.74
N LEU A 593 15.40 -32.26 -10.81
CA LEU A 593 15.38 -33.59 -11.40
C LEU A 593 16.03 -33.54 -12.79
N ASP A 594 16.81 -34.55 -13.12
CA ASP A 594 17.43 -34.73 -14.44
C ASP A 594 16.73 -35.89 -15.15
N TYR A 595 16.13 -35.58 -16.30
CA TYR A 595 15.47 -36.54 -17.15
C TYR A 595 16.25 -36.68 -18.45
N THR A 596 16.49 -37.93 -18.86
CA THR A 596 17.08 -38.23 -20.17
C THR A 596 16.12 -39.10 -20.97
N LEU A 597 15.74 -38.64 -22.15
CA LEU A 597 15.01 -39.43 -23.15
C LEU A 597 15.99 -39.89 -24.25
N ILE A 598 15.97 -41.18 -24.57
CA ILE A 598 16.78 -41.79 -25.63
C ILE A 598 15.88 -42.25 -26.75
N HIS A 599 16.18 -41.83 -27.99
CA HIS A 599 15.52 -42.31 -29.19
C HIS A 599 16.03 -43.70 -29.56
N ARG A 600 15.17 -44.71 -29.52
CA ARG A 600 15.46 -46.07 -29.97
C ARG A 600 14.96 -46.24 -31.39
N VAL A 601 15.86 -46.18 -32.37
CA VAL A 601 15.55 -46.63 -33.73
C VAL A 601 15.36 -48.15 -33.70
N PRO A 602 14.26 -48.72 -34.22
CA PRO A 602 14.14 -50.16 -34.40
C PRO A 602 15.22 -50.63 -35.38
N ALA A 603 16.03 -51.63 -34.99
CA ALA A 603 16.91 -52.30 -35.94
C ALA A 603 16.05 -52.86 -37.08
N GLU A 604 16.33 -52.45 -38.32
CA GLU A 604 15.66 -52.97 -39.50
C GLU A 604 15.73 -54.50 -39.51
N THR A 605 14.59 -55.17 -39.33
CA THR A 605 14.44 -56.57 -39.66
C THR A 605 14.70 -56.75 -41.14
N THR A 606 15.83 -57.37 -41.46
CA THR A 606 16.18 -57.89 -42.77
C THR A 606 15.08 -58.85 -43.21
N ARG A 607 14.15 -58.40 -44.05
CA ARG A 607 13.21 -59.31 -44.74
C ARG A 607 13.92 -59.90 -45.95
N THR A 608 14.37 -61.14 -45.80
CA THR A 608 14.50 -62.07 -46.91
C THR A 608 13.12 -62.40 -47.48
N SER A 609 12.87 -62.08 -48.76
CA SER A 609 11.85 -62.76 -49.58
C SER A 609 12.08 -62.53 -51.07
N THR A 610 12.73 -63.53 -51.69
CA THR A 610 12.51 -64.14 -53.01
C THR A 610 11.65 -63.43 -54.08
N ALA A 611 12.31 -63.20 -55.23
CA ALA A 611 11.94 -63.46 -56.64
C ALA A 611 10.54 -63.11 -57.19
N GLY A 612 10.53 -62.34 -58.29
CA GLY A 612 9.38 -62.17 -59.19
C GLY A 612 9.59 -61.16 -60.33
N THR A 613 10.14 -61.65 -61.44
CA THR A 613 10.12 -61.19 -62.84
C THR A 613 9.28 -59.97 -63.29
N SER A 614 9.90 -59.09 -64.11
CA SER A 614 9.54 -58.75 -65.51
C SER A 614 9.43 -57.25 -65.89
N THR A 615 10.32 -56.85 -66.82
CA THR A 615 10.16 -55.91 -67.98
C THR A 615 9.62 -54.48 -67.81
N ALA A 616 10.48 -53.47 -68.08
CA ALA A 616 10.57 -52.72 -69.37
C ALA A 616 11.01 -51.24 -69.17
N GLY A 617 11.90 -50.73 -70.06
CA GLY A 617 11.96 -49.28 -70.40
C GLY A 617 13.29 -48.53 -70.16
N ILE A 618 14.14 -48.52 -71.20
CA ILE A 618 15.37 -47.71 -71.48
C ILE A 618 15.00 -46.23 -71.84
N PRO A 619 15.89 -45.18 -71.98
CA PRO A 619 17.36 -45.02 -71.79
C PRO A 619 17.84 -43.77 -70.97
N ALA A 620 19.16 -43.71 -70.73
CA ALA A 620 19.99 -42.52 -70.39
C ALA A 620 20.23 -41.59 -71.64
N PRO A 621 21.03 -40.49 -71.64
CA PRO A 621 22.47 -40.40 -71.29
C PRO A 621 22.83 -39.03 -70.60
N ASP A 622 24.03 -38.59 -70.22
CA ASP A 622 25.39 -38.64 -70.77
C ASP A 622 26.46 -38.38 -69.69
N THR A 623 27.66 -38.93 -69.93
CA THR A 623 28.95 -38.75 -69.21
C THR A 623 29.79 -37.68 -69.99
N PRO A 624 31.10 -37.35 -69.81
CA PRO A 624 32.22 -37.86 -68.98
C PRO A 624 33.03 -36.70 -68.29
N ALA A 625 34.19 -36.82 -67.60
CA ALA A 625 35.33 -37.73 -67.71
C ALA A 625 36.26 -37.69 -66.45
N THR A 626 36.90 -38.83 -66.22
CA THR A 626 38.05 -39.18 -65.35
C THR A 626 39.40 -38.66 -65.96
N PRO A 627 40.63 -38.81 -65.36
CA PRO A 627 41.19 -40.05 -64.76
C PRO A 627 42.21 -39.97 -63.58
N ALA A 628 42.36 -41.13 -62.89
CA ALA A 628 43.62 -41.77 -62.43
C ALA A 628 44.44 -41.12 -61.26
N THR A 629 45.06 -41.82 -60.27
CA THR A 629 45.20 -43.23 -59.85
C THR A 629 45.85 -43.30 -58.44
N ALA A 630 45.47 -44.31 -57.66
CA ALA A 630 46.25 -45.19 -56.76
C ALA A 630 47.20 -44.66 -55.64
N GLY A 631 46.96 -45.17 -54.41
CA GLY A 631 47.94 -45.28 -53.33
C GLY A 631 47.33 -45.70 -51.98
N CYS A 632 47.28 -47.00 -51.69
CA CYS A 632 46.63 -47.65 -50.54
C CYS A 632 47.49 -47.61 -49.25
N ALA A 633 46.86 -47.36 -48.09
CA ALA A 633 47.12 -48.06 -46.82
C ALA A 633 46.00 -47.78 -45.79
N THR A 634 45.20 -48.81 -45.48
CA THR A 634 44.21 -48.84 -44.39
C THR A 634 44.88 -49.11 -43.04
N PRO A 635 44.32 -48.53 -41.95
CA PRO A 635 44.14 -49.30 -40.73
C PRO A 635 42.70 -49.21 -40.18
N GLY A 636 42.16 -50.37 -39.83
CA GLY A 636 41.19 -50.56 -38.74
C GLY A 636 39.82 -49.90 -38.87
N ALA A 637 38.83 -50.66 -39.34
CA ALA A 637 37.42 -50.33 -39.19
C ALA A 637 37.04 -50.25 -37.70
N ALA A 638 36.72 -49.04 -37.23
CA ALA A 638 35.89 -48.85 -36.03
C ALA A 638 34.42 -49.03 -36.43
N PRO A 639 33.58 -49.73 -35.62
CA PRO A 639 32.19 -49.95 -35.97
C PRO A 639 31.43 -48.62 -36.01
N ALA A 640 30.61 -48.44 -37.05
CA ALA A 640 29.74 -47.29 -37.23
C ALA A 640 28.80 -47.12 -36.04
N ALA A 641 29.03 -46.09 -35.23
CA ALA A 641 28.15 -45.69 -34.14
C ALA A 641 26.81 -45.25 -34.73
N THR A 642 25.75 -46.01 -34.46
CA THR A 642 24.37 -45.61 -34.72
C THR A 642 24.10 -44.36 -33.89
N ALA A 643 23.85 -43.22 -34.54
CA ALA A 643 23.59 -41.95 -33.86
C ALA A 643 22.34 -42.08 -32.99
N THR A 644 22.54 -42.20 -31.68
CA THR A 644 21.45 -42.29 -30.71
C THR A 644 21.06 -40.87 -30.32
N THR A 645 19.89 -40.38 -30.74
CA THR A 645 19.42 -39.04 -30.35
C THR A 645 19.04 -39.04 -28.86
N ARG A 646 19.64 -38.15 -28.07
CA ARG A 646 19.40 -38.00 -26.62
C ARG A 646 18.83 -36.60 -26.34
N ILE A 647 17.76 -36.52 -25.55
CA ILE A 647 17.20 -35.26 -25.05
C ILE A 647 17.40 -35.22 -23.54
N GLU A 648 18.08 -34.20 -23.05
CA GLU A 648 18.32 -33.97 -21.62
C GLU A 648 17.52 -32.78 -21.11
N LEU A 649 16.81 -32.98 -20.01
CA LEU A 649 15.84 -32.03 -19.47
C LEU A 649 16.07 -31.87 -17.98
N LEU A 650 15.87 -30.65 -17.49
CA LEU A 650 15.81 -30.37 -16.07
C LEU A 650 14.37 -30.11 -15.64
N GLY A 651 13.93 -30.84 -14.62
CA GLY A 651 12.65 -30.66 -13.94
C GLY A 651 12.80 -29.90 -12.64
N LYS A 652 12.15 -28.74 -12.54
CA LYS A 652 12.09 -27.92 -11.33
C LYS A 652 10.82 -28.24 -10.54
N LEU A 653 10.94 -29.10 -9.52
CA LEU A 653 9.83 -29.56 -8.66
C LEU A 653 9.65 -28.61 -7.47
N ARG A 654 8.40 -28.19 -7.20
CA ARG A 654 8.03 -27.39 -6.02
C ARG A 654 6.86 -28.05 -5.29
N PHE A 655 7.07 -28.51 -4.04
CA PHE A 655 6.07 -29.32 -3.34
C PHE A 655 4.75 -28.59 -3.04
N LYS A 656 4.74 -27.26 -3.03
CA LYS A 656 3.52 -26.43 -2.79
C LYS A 656 2.75 -26.08 -4.08
N GLY A 657 3.20 -26.53 -5.25
CA GLY A 657 2.64 -26.18 -6.56
C GLY A 657 3.73 -25.72 -7.51
N ALA A 658 3.54 -25.97 -8.82
CA ALA A 658 4.50 -25.60 -9.86
C ALA A 658 4.76 -24.08 -9.89
N ASP A 659 6.02 -23.69 -10.11
CA ASP A 659 6.40 -22.28 -10.24
C ASP A 659 5.98 -21.73 -11.60
N ARG A 660 4.77 -21.18 -11.68
CA ARG A 660 4.22 -20.61 -12.91
C ARG A 660 4.91 -19.30 -13.31
N HIS A 661 5.39 -18.55 -12.31
CA HIS A 661 6.02 -17.25 -12.53
C HIS A 661 7.39 -17.40 -13.19
N GLY A 662 8.28 -18.18 -12.57
CA GLY A 662 9.62 -18.42 -13.13
C GLY A 662 9.55 -19.03 -14.54
N PHE A 663 8.62 -19.96 -14.77
CA PHE A 663 8.34 -20.51 -16.11
C PHE A 663 7.93 -19.43 -17.11
N ALA A 664 6.93 -18.61 -16.78
CA ALA A 664 6.40 -17.59 -17.68
C ALA A 664 7.45 -16.52 -18.02
N VAL A 665 8.21 -16.06 -17.04
CA VAL A 665 9.28 -15.06 -17.26
C VAL A 665 10.38 -15.62 -18.16
N GLN A 666 10.89 -16.81 -17.86
CA GLN A 666 11.97 -17.43 -18.64
C GLN A 666 11.52 -17.69 -20.09
N LYS A 667 10.28 -18.16 -20.26
CA LYS A 667 9.67 -18.35 -21.58
C LYS A 667 9.52 -17.03 -22.33
N ALA A 668 8.98 -15.99 -21.69
CA ALA A 668 8.78 -14.69 -22.32
C ALA A 668 10.10 -14.04 -22.76
N LEU A 669 11.14 -14.05 -21.92
CA LEU A 669 12.46 -13.53 -22.27
C LEU A 669 13.07 -14.30 -23.45
N TYR A 670 12.96 -15.62 -23.46
CA TYR A 670 13.46 -16.46 -24.55
C TYR A 670 12.73 -16.16 -25.87
N GLU A 671 11.39 -16.13 -25.86
CA GLU A 671 10.56 -15.84 -27.04
C GLU A 671 10.73 -14.41 -27.56
N HIS A 672 11.12 -13.46 -26.70
CA HIS A 672 11.43 -12.07 -27.08
C HIS A 672 12.91 -11.86 -27.44
N GLY A 673 13.64 -12.92 -27.77
CA GLY A 673 14.96 -12.83 -28.39
C GLY A 673 16.12 -12.55 -27.42
N PHE A 674 15.97 -12.86 -26.14
CA PHE A 674 17.09 -12.79 -25.19
C PHE A 674 18.13 -13.92 -25.40
N ASP A 675 17.83 -14.94 -26.22
CA ASP A 675 18.81 -15.95 -26.64
C ASP A 675 19.77 -15.38 -27.68
N LEU A 676 20.73 -14.60 -27.20
CA LEU A 676 21.80 -13.99 -27.99
C LEU A 676 22.96 -14.98 -28.17
N PRO A 677 23.82 -14.80 -29.20
CA PRO A 677 24.94 -15.72 -29.46
C PRO A 677 25.89 -15.93 -28.27
N TRP A 678 26.00 -14.93 -27.39
CA TRP A 678 26.95 -14.90 -26.26
C TRP A 678 26.26 -14.92 -24.88
N VAL A 679 24.95 -14.70 -24.78
CA VAL A 679 24.19 -14.75 -23.52
C VAL A 679 22.81 -15.33 -23.76
N ALA A 680 22.38 -16.26 -22.92
CA ALA A 680 21.15 -17.01 -23.12
C ALA A 680 20.40 -17.29 -21.80
N LEU A 681 19.20 -17.83 -21.95
CA LEU A 681 18.44 -18.51 -20.89
C LEU A 681 18.21 -19.97 -21.30
N PRO A 682 18.10 -20.90 -20.35
CA PRO A 682 17.61 -22.24 -20.65
C PRO A 682 16.21 -22.14 -21.26
N GLU A 683 15.96 -22.85 -22.35
CA GLU A 683 14.64 -22.88 -22.97
C GLU A 683 13.62 -23.50 -22.00
N ALA A 684 12.55 -22.76 -21.69
CA ALA A 684 11.43 -23.24 -20.88
C ALA A 684 10.48 -24.05 -21.76
N LEU A 685 10.46 -25.38 -21.57
CA LEU A 685 9.82 -26.30 -22.51
C LEU A 685 8.34 -26.54 -22.18
N ALA A 686 8.04 -26.86 -20.93
CA ALA A 686 6.66 -27.16 -20.52
C ALA A 686 6.44 -27.01 -19.02
N ILE A 687 5.18 -26.87 -18.61
CA ILE A 687 4.75 -26.91 -17.21
C ILE A 687 3.76 -28.05 -17.02
N LEU A 688 3.94 -28.82 -15.94
CA LEU A 688 3.10 -29.95 -15.54
C LEU A 688 2.50 -29.62 -14.16
N PRO A 689 1.37 -28.88 -14.10
CA PRO A 689 0.85 -28.33 -12.85
C PRO A 689 0.44 -29.39 -11.83
N GLU A 690 -0.17 -30.48 -12.28
CA GLU A 690 -0.61 -31.60 -11.44
C GLU A 690 0.56 -32.29 -10.75
N GLN A 691 1.68 -32.43 -11.46
CA GLN A 691 2.93 -32.98 -10.95
C GLN A 691 3.78 -31.92 -10.24
N ARG A 692 3.30 -30.68 -10.14
CA ARG A 692 3.97 -29.54 -9.47
C ARG A 692 5.38 -29.28 -10.03
N LEU A 693 5.55 -29.50 -11.33
CA LEU A 693 6.83 -29.55 -12.03
C LEU A 693 6.79 -28.61 -13.22
N TRP A 694 7.93 -28.01 -13.57
CA TRP A 694 8.14 -27.46 -14.90
C TRP A 694 9.49 -27.89 -15.47
N LEU A 695 9.57 -27.95 -16.80
CA LEU A 695 10.66 -28.52 -17.58
C LEU A 695 11.38 -27.43 -18.33
N GLN A 696 12.71 -27.51 -18.33
CA GLN A 696 13.57 -26.69 -19.17
C GLN A 696 14.63 -27.56 -19.85
N ARG A 697 15.19 -27.06 -20.95
CA ARG A 697 16.36 -27.68 -21.60
C ARG A 697 17.54 -27.71 -20.63
N ARG A 698 18.25 -28.83 -20.57
CA ARG A 698 19.55 -28.88 -19.90
C ARG A 698 20.59 -28.15 -20.76
N VAL A 699 21.40 -27.31 -20.14
CA VAL A 699 22.45 -26.52 -20.79
C VAL A 699 23.83 -26.95 -20.24
N PRO A 700 24.86 -27.03 -21.09
CA PRO A 700 26.23 -27.28 -20.65
C PRO A 700 26.83 -26.02 -19.98
N GLY A 701 27.94 -26.20 -19.26
CA GLY A 701 28.74 -25.10 -18.74
C GLY A 701 29.25 -25.32 -17.31
N THR A 702 30.18 -24.47 -16.92
CA THR A 702 30.73 -24.40 -15.56
C THR A 702 30.16 -23.17 -14.83
N MET A 703 29.82 -23.29 -13.55
CA MET A 703 29.36 -22.14 -12.76
C MET A 703 30.40 -21.02 -12.75
N ALA A 704 29.99 -19.77 -12.97
CA ALA A 704 30.93 -18.64 -13.00
C ALA A 704 31.68 -18.49 -11.66
N SER A 705 31.04 -18.83 -10.54
CA SER A 705 31.68 -18.88 -9.21
C SER A 705 32.82 -19.89 -9.09
N HIS A 706 32.99 -20.82 -10.01
CA HIS A 706 34.13 -21.72 -10.06
C HIS A 706 35.32 -21.13 -10.83
N LEU A 707 35.06 -20.14 -11.69
CA LEU A 707 36.04 -19.55 -12.60
C LEU A 707 36.59 -18.22 -12.08
N ILE A 708 35.80 -17.48 -11.30
CA ILE A 708 36.22 -16.21 -10.70
C ILE A 708 37.12 -16.47 -9.49
N ARG A 709 38.41 -16.20 -9.63
CA ARG A 709 39.44 -16.42 -8.58
C ARG A 709 40.44 -15.26 -8.56
N PRO A 710 41.13 -15.01 -7.43
CA PRO A 710 42.21 -14.03 -7.42
C PRO A 710 43.26 -14.36 -8.50
N GLY A 711 43.57 -13.38 -9.36
CA GLY A 711 44.51 -13.54 -10.48
C GLY A 711 43.94 -14.17 -11.75
N SER A 712 42.66 -14.59 -11.76
CA SER A 712 41.97 -14.97 -13.00
C SER A 712 41.59 -13.74 -13.83
N ASP A 713 41.32 -13.94 -15.13
CA ASP A 713 40.97 -12.85 -16.04
C ASP A 713 39.66 -12.14 -15.62
N PRO A 714 39.69 -10.84 -15.29
CA PRO A 714 38.49 -10.06 -14.98
C PRO A 714 37.53 -9.90 -16.17
N GLY A 715 37.96 -10.20 -17.39
CA GLY A 715 37.15 -10.14 -18.61
C GLY A 715 35.86 -10.97 -18.54
N LEU A 716 35.85 -12.10 -17.80
CA LEU A 716 34.61 -12.84 -17.54
C LEU A 716 33.61 -12.01 -16.72
N SER A 717 34.07 -11.36 -15.66
CA SER A 717 33.23 -10.50 -14.82
C SER A 717 32.69 -9.30 -15.60
N PHE A 718 33.51 -8.73 -16.49
CA PHE A 718 33.06 -7.67 -17.41
C PHE A 718 31.91 -8.14 -18.31
N ARG A 719 32.06 -9.31 -18.96
CA ARG A 719 30.98 -9.89 -19.79
C ARG A 719 29.73 -10.23 -18.99
N ILE A 720 29.88 -10.64 -17.72
CA ILE A 720 28.73 -10.84 -16.82
C ILE A 720 28.01 -9.51 -16.55
N GLY A 721 28.75 -8.42 -16.36
CA GLY A 721 28.18 -7.07 -16.23
C GLY A 721 27.35 -6.69 -17.46
N GLN A 722 27.89 -6.93 -18.66
CA GLN A 722 27.16 -6.73 -19.92
C GLN A 722 25.92 -7.64 -20.03
N ALA A 723 26.04 -8.91 -19.63
CA ALA A 723 24.93 -9.86 -19.62
C ALA A 723 23.80 -9.42 -18.68
N LEU A 724 24.13 -8.77 -17.56
CA LEU A 724 23.15 -8.22 -16.63
C LEU A 724 22.45 -6.98 -17.20
N ALA A 725 23.21 -6.07 -17.83
CA ALA A 725 22.64 -4.93 -18.53
C ALA A 725 21.70 -5.36 -19.68
N ALA A 726 22.07 -6.42 -20.42
CA ALA A 726 21.21 -7.03 -21.43
C ALA A 726 19.91 -7.58 -20.82
N LEU A 727 19.98 -8.28 -19.67
CA LEU A 727 18.81 -8.82 -18.99
C LEU A 727 17.86 -7.71 -18.55
N HIS A 728 18.39 -6.63 -17.97
CA HIS A 728 17.61 -5.45 -17.58
C HIS A 728 16.95 -4.78 -18.78
N ARG A 729 17.65 -4.68 -19.91
CA ARG A 729 17.11 -4.10 -21.15
C ARG A 729 15.93 -4.94 -21.69
N ALA A 730 16.09 -6.27 -21.72
CA ALA A 730 15.02 -7.17 -22.14
C ALA A 730 13.81 -7.11 -21.18
N GLY A 731 14.05 -7.00 -19.87
CA GLY A 731 13.01 -6.77 -18.88
C GLY A 731 12.24 -5.46 -19.10
N GLY A 732 12.95 -4.37 -19.41
CA GLY A 732 12.33 -3.08 -19.75
C GLY A 732 11.48 -3.16 -21.02
N GLN A 733 11.96 -3.85 -22.06
CA GLN A 733 11.22 -4.04 -23.31
C GLN A 733 9.93 -4.84 -23.12
N LEU A 734 9.97 -5.92 -22.31
CA LEU A 734 8.78 -6.68 -21.94
C LEU A 734 7.74 -5.82 -21.20
N LEU A 735 8.19 -4.91 -20.33
CA LEU A 735 7.32 -3.96 -19.64
C LEU A 735 6.67 -2.95 -20.60
N ASP A 736 7.43 -2.41 -21.54
CA ASP A 736 6.91 -1.45 -22.52
C ASP A 736 5.93 -2.10 -23.50
N ALA A 737 6.20 -3.34 -23.93
CA ALA A 737 5.27 -4.14 -24.72
C ALA A 737 3.94 -4.37 -23.99
N ALA A 738 4.00 -4.68 -22.69
CA ALA A 738 2.84 -4.83 -21.83
C ALA A 738 1.97 -3.57 -21.78
N ARG A 739 2.60 -2.40 -21.61
CA ARG A 739 1.93 -1.09 -21.49
C ARG A 739 1.26 -0.66 -22.80
N ASN A 740 1.85 -1.02 -23.93
CA ASN A 740 1.38 -0.60 -25.25
C ASN A 740 0.30 -1.52 -25.84
N GLY A 741 -0.15 -2.55 -25.09
CA GLY A 741 -1.25 -3.42 -25.49
C GLY A 741 -0.97 -4.25 -26.74
N GLN A 742 0.30 -4.49 -27.08
CA GLN A 742 0.67 -5.38 -28.19
C GLN A 742 0.66 -6.83 -27.69
N PRO A 743 -0.28 -7.68 -28.16
CA PRO A 743 -0.24 -9.09 -27.83
C PRO A 743 0.86 -9.75 -28.67
N ALA A 744 2.01 -10.03 -28.05
CA ALA A 744 2.85 -11.11 -28.53
C ALA A 744 2.10 -12.43 -28.32
N THR A 745 2.20 -13.33 -29.29
CA THR A 745 1.59 -14.65 -29.29
C THR A 745 1.88 -15.42 -27.98
N GLY A 746 0.93 -15.42 -27.05
CA GLY A 746 0.84 -16.39 -25.95
C GLY A 746 1.67 -16.17 -24.69
N ALA A 747 2.52 -15.15 -24.59
CA ALA A 747 3.31 -14.89 -23.37
C ALA A 747 2.69 -13.77 -22.51
N PRO A 748 2.42 -14.00 -21.21
CA PRO A 748 1.98 -12.91 -20.34
C PRO A 748 3.15 -11.96 -20.06
N PRO A 749 2.94 -10.63 -20.12
CA PRO A 749 3.98 -9.65 -19.81
C PRO A 749 4.51 -9.79 -18.37
N ILE A 750 5.68 -9.19 -18.08
CA ILE A 750 6.12 -9.00 -16.70
C ILE A 750 5.01 -8.25 -15.97
N ASP A 751 4.44 -8.90 -14.95
CA ASP A 751 3.39 -8.32 -14.13
C ASP A 751 3.90 -7.02 -13.49
N PRO A 752 3.39 -5.83 -13.90
CA PRO A 752 3.89 -4.56 -13.43
C PRO A 752 3.59 -4.31 -11.96
N SER A 753 2.71 -5.12 -11.36
CA SER A 753 2.40 -5.06 -9.94
C SER A 753 3.42 -5.78 -9.06
N ARG A 754 4.15 -6.74 -9.62
CA ARG A 754 5.17 -7.50 -8.90
C ARG A 754 6.47 -6.70 -8.90
N ARG A 755 6.60 -5.86 -7.88
CA ARG A 755 7.72 -4.93 -7.70
C ARG A 755 8.53 -5.29 -6.45
N TRP A 756 9.83 -5.07 -6.50
CA TRP A 756 10.72 -5.11 -5.34
C TRP A 756 11.28 -3.72 -5.10
N THR A 757 10.87 -3.11 -3.99
CA THR A 757 11.26 -1.74 -3.64
C THR A 757 12.44 -1.73 -2.67
N LEU A 758 13.08 -0.57 -2.53
CA LEU A 758 14.09 -0.35 -1.48
C LEU A 758 13.53 -0.62 -0.07
N GLU A 759 12.24 -0.33 0.15
CA GLU A 759 11.57 -0.64 1.42
C GLU A 759 11.42 -2.15 1.64
N ASP A 760 11.04 -2.91 0.61
CA ASP A 760 10.96 -4.37 0.69
C ASP A 760 12.32 -5.00 1.01
N GLU A 761 13.41 -4.47 0.45
CA GLU A 761 14.77 -4.89 0.79
C GLU A 761 15.09 -4.63 2.25
N LEU A 762 14.81 -3.42 2.75
CA LEU A 762 15.10 -3.05 4.13
C LEU A 762 14.30 -3.87 5.13
N ASP A 763 13.01 -4.12 4.88
CA ASP A 763 12.18 -5.00 5.69
C ASP A 763 12.81 -6.40 5.78
N MET A 764 13.22 -6.96 4.64
CA MET A 764 13.88 -8.26 4.58
C MET A 764 15.22 -8.24 5.31
N LEU A 765 16.02 -7.20 5.11
CA LEU A 765 17.31 -6.99 5.76
C LEU A 765 17.16 -6.90 7.28
N HIS A 766 16.26 -6.06 7.79
CA HIS A 766 16.05 -5.89 9.23
C HIS A 766 15.54 -7.17 9.87
N GLY A 767 14.60 -7.88 9.23
CA GLY A 767 14.15 -9.19 9.70
C GLY A 767 15.25 -10.25 9.69
N ARG A 768 16.28 -10.12 8.85
CA ARG A 768 17.48 -10.97 8.87
C ARG A 768 18.46 -10.53 9.96
N LEU A 769 18.70 -9.24 10.13
CA LEU A 769 19.58 -8.72 11.18
C LEU A 769 19.07 -9.10 12.57
N GLU A 770 17.75 -9.07 12.83
CA GLU A 770 17.20 -9.55 14.11
C GLU A 770 17.47 -11.04 14.33
N LYS A 771 17.27 -11.88 13.31
CA LYS A 771 17.62 -13.31 13.40
C LYS A 771 19.11 -13.53 13.64
N ALA A 772 19.97 -12.69 13.05
CA ALA A 772 21.40 -12.74 13.28
C ALA A 772 21.76 -12.33 14.72
N ALA A 773 21.11 -11.30 15.26
CA ALA A 773 21.26 -10.87 16.64
C ALA A 773 20.81 -11.95 17.63
N GLU A 774 19.72 -12.65 17.35
CA GLU A 774 19.26 -13.81 18.12
C GLU A 774 20.26 -14.97 18.06
N ALA A 775 20.81 -15.28 16.89
CA ALA A 775 21.78 -16.35 16.70
C ALA A 775 23.18 -16.05 17.26
N ARG A 776 23.50 -14.77 17.50
CA ARG A 776 24.78 -14.28 18.03
C ARG A 776 24.58 -13.23 19.13
N PRO A 777 24.18 -13.64 20.35
CA PRO A 777 23.91 -12.71 21.45
C PRO A 777 25.08 -11.78 21.78
N ALA A 778 26.33 -12.26 21.64
CA ALA A 778 27.55 -11.48 21.89
C ALA A 778 27.70 -10.25 20.98
N TRP A 779 27.05 -10.24 19.81
CA TRP A 779 27.09 -9.12 18.85
C TRP A 779 25.70 -8.51 18.63
N ALA A 780 24.69 -8.87 19.42
CA ALA A 780 23.31 -8.50 19.16
C ALA A 780 23.10 -6.98 19.11
N GLU A 781 23.73 -6.22 20.01
CA GLU A 781 23.64 -4.76 20.03
C GLU A 781 24.25 -4.14 18.77
N ARG A 782 25.47 -4.58 18.39
CA ARG A 782 26.17 -4.15 17.18
C ARG A 782 25.39 -4.47 15.91
N ILE A 783 24.86 -5.69 15.79
CA ILE A 783 24.04 -6.11 14.65
C ILE A 783 22.76 -5.27 14.57
N ARG A 784 22.11 -4.97 15.71
CA ARG A 784 20.92 -4.11 15.74
C ARG A 784 21.25 -2.65 15.40
N ALA A 785 22.45 -2.17 15.71
CA ALA A 785 22.90 -0.82 15.32
C ALA A 785 22.95 -0.63 13.79
N LEU A 786 23.14 -1.70 13.01
CA LEU A 786 23.05 -1.66 11.55
C LEU A 786 21.64 -1.31 11.05
N ILE A 787 20.56 -1.59 11.82
CA ILE A 787 19.17 -1.32 11.39
C ILE A 787 18.92 0.18 11.15
N PRO A 788 19.13 1.10 12.12
CA PRO A 788 18.99 2.53 11.88
C PRO A 788 20.02 3.07 10.88
N ALA A 789 21.22 2.48 10.82
CA ALA A 789 22.29 2.95 9.94
C ALA A 789 22.01 2.64 8.45
N THR A 790 21.53 1.43 8.15
CA THR A 790 21.10 1.03 6.80
C THR A 790 19.90 1.86 6.30
N ARG A 791 19.00 2.30 7.21
CA ARG A 791 17.93 3.27 6.89
C ARG A 791 18.48 4.66 6.51
N ARG A 792 19.52 5.14 7.20
CA ARG A 792 20.19 6.41 6.83
C ARG A 792 20.89 6.31 5.47
N LEU A 793 21.49 5.17 5.15
CA LEU A 793 22.05 4.93 3.82
C LEU A 793 20.96 4.96 2.75
N ALA A 794 19.89 4.18 2.93
CA ALA A 794 18.80 4.07 1.96
C ALA A 794 18.16 5.41 1.59
N ARG A 795 17.99 6.33 2.55
CA ARG A 795 17.46 7.68 2.29
C ARG A 795 18.32 8.56 1.37
N ARG A 796 19.59 8.22 1.21
CA ARG A 796 20.56 8.98 0.40
C ARG A 796 20.81 8.33 -0.97
N LEU A 797 20.23 7.17 -1.25
CA LEU A 797 20.44 6.50 -2.51
C LEU A 797 19.70 7.22 -3.65
N PRO A 798 20.37 7.47 -4.80
CA PRO A 798 19.71 7.98 -5.98
C PRO A 798 18.57 7.07 -6.42
N THR A 799 17.47 7.66 -6.93
CA THR A 799 16.34 6.89 -7.45
C THR A 799 16.55 6.59 -8.94
N THR A 800 16.56 5.32 -9.30
CA THR A 800 16.64 4.87 -10.70
C THR A 800 15.26 4.42 -11.21
N ALA A 801 14.99 4.61 -12.51
CA ALA A 801 13.78 4.08 -13.13
C ALA A 801 13.77 2.53 -13.02
N PRO A 802 12.66 1.94 -12.54
CA PRO A 802 12.61 0.49 -12.33
C PRO A 802 12.59 -0.27 -13.65
N THR A 803 13.30 -1.39 -13.69
CA THR A 803 13.32 -2.35 -14.81
C THR A 803 13.14 -3.78 -14.31
N GLY A 804 13.08 -4.76 -15.20
CA GLY A 804 13.10 -6.18 -14.83
C GLY A 804 14.46 -6.58 -14.26
N ILE A 805 14.49 -6.94 -12.97
CA ILE A 805 15.67 -7.35 -12.22
C ILE A 805 15.59 -8.83 -11.82
N HIS A 806 16.74 -9.48 -11.72
CA HIS A 806 16.88 -10.87 -11.29
C HIS A 806 16.62 -11.05 -9.78
N ARG A 807 17.01 -10.06 -8.97
CA ARG A 807 16.90 -9.96 -7.51
C ARG A 807 17.79 -10.89 -6.69
N ASP A 808 18.02 -12.12 -7.15
CA ASP A 808 18.99 -13.06 -6.54
C ASP A 808 20.27 -13.20 -7.38
N CYS A 809 20.80 -12.09 -7.88
CA CYS A 809 21.88 -12.06 -8.87
C CYS A 809 23.27 -12.30 -8.24
N TYR A 810 23.90 -13.44 -8.51
CA TYR A 810 25.27 -13.75 -8.07
C TYR A 810 25.92 -14.84 -8.93
N ALA A 811 27.21 -15.12 -8.75
CA ALA A 811 28.00 -15.93 -9.66
C ALA A 811 27.57 -17.41 -9.82
N ASP A 812 26.81 -18.00 -8.89
CA ASP A 812 26.25 -19.36 -9.09
C ASP A 812 25.02 -19.37 -10.01
N GLN A 813 24.47 -18.20 -10.34
CA GLN A 813 23.31 -18.07 -11.22
C GLN A 813 23.72 -17.94 -12.70
N ILE A 814 24.98 -18.24 -13.02
CA ILE A 814 25.52 -18.12 -14.37
C ILE A 814 26.35 -19.36 -14.71
N LEU A 815 26.04 -19.99 -15.83
CA LEU A 815 26.89 -21.00 -16.46
C LEU A 815 27.74 -20.37 -17.57
N VAL A 816 28.98 -20.82 -17.68
CA VAL A 816 29.95 -20.39 -18.68
C VAL A 816 30.34 -21.61 -19.52
N ASP A 817 30.11 -21.52 -20.83
CA ASP A 817 30.54 -22.51 -21.82
C ASP A 817 31.31 -21.80 -22.93
N GLY A 818 32.65 -21.79 -22.83
CA GLY A 818 33.51 -20.97 -23.65
C GLY A 818 33.17 -19.47 -23.53
N GLU A 819 32.77 -18.86 -24.64
CA GLU A 819 32.34 -17.45 -24.68
C GLU A 819 30.86 -17.24 -24.34
N ARG A 820 30.05 -18.31 -24.25
CA ARG A 820 28.60 -18.21 -24.00
C ARG A 820 28.30 -18.22 -22.50
N LEU A 821 27.48 -17.26 -22.07
CA LEU A 821 26.92 -17.16 -20.72
C LEU A 821 25.47 -17.62 -20.70
N THR A 822 25.02 -18.25 -19.62
CA THR A 822 23.60 -18.63 -19.44
C THR A 822 23.12 -18.26 -18.06
N TRP A 823 22.12 -17.38 -17.98
CA TRP A 823 21.46 -16.98 -16.73
C TRP A 823 20.54 -18.10 -16.21
N LEU A 824 20.53 -18.30 -14.90
CA LEU A 824 19.72 -19.30 -14.22
C LEU A 824 18.76 -18.63 -13.22
N ASP A 825 17.84 -19.41 -12.64
CA ASP A 825 17.00 -19.05 -11.48
C ASP A 825 16.28 -17.68 -11.51
N LEU A 826 15.47 -17.45 -12.55
CA LEU A 826 14.59 -16.26 -12.66
C LEU A 826 13.32 -16.35 -11.79
N ASP A 827 13.26 -17.22 -10.79
CA ASP A 827 12.08 -17.42 -9.94
C ASP A 827 11.69 -16.14 -9.16
N LEU A 828 12.65 -15.25 -8.89
CA LEU A 828 12.46 -13.98 -8.18
C LEU A 828 12.41 -12.75 -9.10
N PHE A 829 12.42 -12.95 -10.42
CA PHE A 829 12.47 -11.86 -11.38
C PHE A 829 11.23 -10.96 -11.25
N CYS A 830 11.44 -9.64 -11.16
CA CYS A 830 10.37 -8.66 -10.91
C CYS A 830 10.84 -7.25 -11.29
N LEU A 831 9.95 -6.25 -11.19
CA LEU A 831 10.37 -4.85 -11.41
C LEU A 831 11.10 -4.29 -10.18
N GLY A 832 12.26 -3.67 -10.36
CA GLY A 832 13.01 -3.05 -9.27
C GLY A 832 14.14 -2.16 -9.76
N ASP A 833 14.94 -1.66 -8.82
CA ASP A 833 16.12 -0.83 -9.12
C ASP A 833 17.22 -1.69 -9.76
N PRO A 834 17.69 -1.38 -10.98
CA PRO A 834 18.76 -2.15 -11.63
C PRO A 834 20.06 -2.19 -10.81
N ALA A 835 20.34 -1.18 -9.98
CA ALA A 835 21.52 -1.16 -9.12
C ALA A 835 21.51 -2.29 -8.07
N LEU A 836 20.34 -2.84 -7.73
CA LEU A 836 20.20 -3.95 -6.79
C LEU A 836 20.97 -5.18 -7.26
N ASP A 837 20.78 -5.60 -8.51
CA ASP A 837 21.39 -6.85 -9.00
C ASP A 837 22.92 -6.76 -9.01
N VAL A 838 23.45 -5.62 -9.45
CA VAL A 838 24.90 -5.37 -9.47
C VAL A 838 25.43 -5.34 -8.04
N GLY A 839 24.77 -4.58 -7.15
CA GLY A 839 25.19 -4.48 -5.76
C GLY A 839 25.14 -5.81 -5.03
N ASN A 840 24.10 -6.63 -5.27
CA ASN A 840 24.01 -7.98 -4.73
C ASN A 840 25.15 -8.87 -5.25
N PHE A 841 25.46 -8.80 -6.54
CA PHE A 841 26.55 -9.58 -7.14
C PHE A 841 27.90 -9.17 -6.54
N VAL A 842 28.20 -7.87 -6.45
CA VAL A 842 29.43 -7.35 -5.84
C VAL A 842 29.54 -7.78 -4.37
N ALA A 843 28.45 -7.68 -3.60
CA ALA A 843 28.43 -8.14 -2.21
C ALA A 843 28.74 -9.64 -2.09
N HIS A 844 28.23 -10.47 -3.01
CA HIS A 844 28.56 -11.88 -3.07
C HIS A 844 30.03 -12.14 -3.44
N LEU A 845 30.62 -11.35 -4.34
CA LEU A 845 32.06 -11.44 -4.62
C LEU A 845 32.90 -11.06 -3.40
N MET A 846 32.49 -10.04 -2.64
CA MET A 846 33.17 -9.63 -1.42
C MET A 846 33.06 -10.71 -0.32
N GLU A 847 31.87 -11.27 -0.10
CA GLU A 847 31.68 -12.36 0.87
C GLU A 847 32.46 -13.62 0.48
N ASP A 848 32.49 -13.98 -0.81
CA ASP A 848 33.24 -15.13 -1.31
C ASP A 848 34.76 -14.91 -1.16
N ALA A 849 35.24 -13.70 -1.48
CA ALA A 849 36.62 -13.28 -1.29
C ALA A 849 37.05 -13.37 0.18
N LEU A 850 36.20 -12.89 1.09
CA LEU A 850 36.46 -12.98 2.53
C LEU A 850 36.48 -14.45 3.00
N ARG A 851 35.51 -15.24 2.56
CA ARG A 851 35.32 -16.64 2.98
C ARG A 851 36.48 -17.55 2.55
N HIS A 852 36.99 -17.39 1.34
CA HIS A 852 38.04 -18.28 0.80
C HIS A 852 39.45 -17.70 0.82
N HIS A 853 39.58 -16.38 0.93
CA HIS A 853 40.87 -15.69 0.81
C HIS A 853 41.16 -14.72 1.98
N GLY A 854 40.27 -14.63 2.96
CA GLY A 854 40.48 -13.84 4.19
C GLY A 854 40.44 -12.33 4.00
N SER A 855 40.05 -11.83 2.82
CA SER A 855 39.97 -10.39 2.53
C SER A 855 38.80 -10.08 1.60
N LEU A 856 37.99 -9.08 1.97
CA LEU A 856 36.89 -8.55 1.14
C LEU A 856 37.36 -8.00 -0.21
N HIS A 857 38.65 -7.67 -0.32
CA HIS A 857 39.26 -7.06 -1.50
C HIS A 857 40.01 -8.07 -2.40
N ALA A 858 40.06 -9.36 -2.05
CA ALA A 858 40.80 -10.35 -2.84
C ALA A 858 40.27 -10.51 -4.28
N LEU A 859 39.02 -10.12 -4.53
CA LEU A 859 38.37 -10.13 -5.86
C LEU A 859 38.08 -8.72 -6.40
N GLN A 860 38.77 -7.68 -5.92
CA GLN A 860 38.48 -6.28 -6.30
C GLN A 860 38.55 -6.03 -7.83
N ALA A 861 39.50 -6.66 -8.53
CA ALA A 861 39.59 -6.53 -9.99
C ALA A 861 38.33 -7.05 -10.70
N HIS A 862 37.72 -8.13 -10.19
CA HIS A 862 36.47 -8.68 -10.71
C HIS A 862 35.26 -7.80 -10.36
N GLN A 863 35.24 -7.22 -9.16
CA GLN A 863 34.19 -6.28 -8.72
C GLN A 863 34.17 -5.04 -9.64
N GLN A 864 35.34 -4.48 -9.94
CA GLN A 864 35.49 -3.34 -10.83
C GLN A 864 35.08 -3.72 -12.26
N ALA A 865 35.61 -4.82 -12.81
CA ALA A 865 35.30 -5.26 -14.16
C ALA A 865 33.81 -5.53 -14.37
N LEU A 866 33.14 -6.17 -13.40
CA LEU A 866 31.68 -6.37 -13.42
C LEU A 866 30.93 -5.04 -13.51
N THR A 867 31.28 -4.08 -12.67
CA THR A 867 30.61 -2.79 -12.59
C THR A 867 30.85 -1.97 -13.86
N ASP A 868 32.07 -2.00 -14.41
CA ASP A 868 32.42 -1.35 -15.65
C ASP A 868 31.66 -1.94 -16.85
N GLY A 869 31.60 -3.27 -16.94
CA GLY A 869 30.88 -3.96 -18.00
C GLY A 869 29.38 -3.71 -17.96
N PHE A 870 28.80 -3.60 -16.76
CA PHE A 870 27.40 -3.20 -16.60
C PHE A 870 27.17 -1.75 -17.05
N ARG A 871 27.97 -0.82 -16.53
CA ARG A 871 27.78 0.62 -16.80
C ARG A 871 28.11 1.05 -18.22
N GLN A 872 28.88 0.25 -18.97
CA GLN A 872 29.09 0.48 -20.40
C GLN A 872 27.76 0.60 -21.15
N ASP A 873 26.79 -0.22 -20.79
CA ASP A 873 25.48 -0.30 -21.46
C ASP A 873 24.36 0.43 -20.70
N THR A 874 24.58 0.74 -19.41
CA THR A 874 23.64 1.48 -18.56
C THR A 874 24.32 2.65 -17.82
N PRO A 875 24.87 3.65 -18.54
CA PRO A 875 25.62 4.75 -17.92
C PRO A 875 24.78 5.66 -17.02
N HIS A 876 23.44 5.58 -17.14
CA HIS A 876 22.47 6.32 -16.33
C HIS A 876 22.30 5.77 -14.91
N VAL A 877 22.79 4.55 -14.62
CA VAL A 877 22.78 4.00 -13.26
C VAL A 877 23.97 4.56 -12.48
N ASP A 878 23.66 5.25 -11.38
CA ASP A 878 24.64 5.94 -10.54
C ASP A 878 25.52 4.93 -9.77
N MET A 879 26.83 5.20 -9.70
CA MET A 879 27.76 4.39 -8.89
C MET A 879 27.38 4.39 -7.41
N THR A 880 26.94 5.53 -6.90
CA THR A 880 26.50 5.70 -5.51
C THR A 880 25.32 4.78 -5.20
N ALA A 881 24.44 4.53 -6.17
CA ALA A 881 23.35 3.58 -6.01
C ALA A 881 23.89 2.14 -5.93
N ILE A 882 24.80 1.76 -6.83
CA ILE A 882 25.43 0.42 -6.84
C ILE A 882 26.18 0.15 -5.53
N GLU A 883 26.98 1.10 -5.07
CA GLU A 883 27.73 1.04 -3.80
C GLU A 883 26.77 0.92 -2.60
N GLY A 884 25.70 1.71 -2.60
CA GLY A 884 24.65 1.63 -1.60
C GLY A 884 23.97 0.27 -1.51
N TRP A 885 23.53 -0.27 -2.66
CA TRP A 885 22.93 -1.60 -2.75
C TRP A 885 23.91 -2.72 -2.41
N THR A 886 25.20 -2.55 -2.71
CA THR A 886 26.28 -3.45 -2.27
C THR A 886 26.33 -3.50 -0.75
N LEU A 887 26.36 -2.34 -0.10
CA LEU A 887 26.44 -2.26 1.36
C LEU A 887 25.18 -2.81 2.06
N LEU A 888 23.99 -2.56 1.51
CA LEU A 888 22.75 -3.18 2.00
C LEU A 888 22.78 -4.71 1.88
N SER A 889 23.33 -5.23 0.77
CA SER A 889 23.47 -6.68 0.55
C SER A 889 24.53 -7.30 1.46
N LEU A 890 25.64 -6.62 1.74
CA LEU A 890 26.64 -7.06 2.72
C LEU A 890 26.07 -7.11 4.15
N ALA A 891 25.31 -6.09 4.55
CA ALA A 891 24.61 -6.11 5.83
C ALA A 891 23.65 -7.30 5.92
N ARG A 892 23.00 -7.67 4.80
CA ARG A 892 22.15 -8.87 4.70
C ARG A 892 22.96 -10.16 4.83
N HIS A 893 24.20 -10.19 4.34
CA HIS A 893 25.09 -11.35 4.43
C HIS A 893 25.59 -11.62 5.85
N VAL A 894 25.54 -10.64 6.78
CA VAL A 894 25.78 -10.90 8.21
C VAL A 894 24.90 -12.05 8.72
N GLN A 895 23.63 -12.11 8.32
CA GLN A 895 22.74 -13.22 8.69
C GLN A 895 23.01 -14.53 7.92
N LEU A 896 23.60 -14.47 6.72
CA LEU A 896 24.04 -15.67 6.02
C LEU A 896 25.25 -16.30 6.71
N SER A 897 26.20 -15.47 7.15
CA SER A 897 27.41 -15.92 7.83
C SER A 897 27.12 -16.68 9.15
N THR A 898 25.97 -16.45 9.79
CA THR A 898 25.59 -17.14 11.03
C THR A 898 24.88 -18.47 10.82
N GLN A 899 24.43 -18.78 9.60
CA GLN A 899 23.63 -19.99 9.29
C GLN A 899 24.46 -21.23 8.95
N PHE A 900 25.72 -21.04 8.54
CA PHE A 900 26.57 -22.12 8.05
C PHE A 900 27.87 -22.15 8.84
N ASP A 901 28.20 -23.30 9.41
CA ASP A 901 29.36 -23.44 10.31
C ASP A 901 30.68 -23.02 9.67
N ASP A 902 30.85 -23.29 8.36
CA ASP A 902 32.02 -22.89 7.57
C ASP A 902 32.11 -21.37 7.30
N ARG A 903 31.10 -20.59 7.69
CA ARG A 903 31.03 -19.14 7.47
C ARG A 903 31.03 -18.31 8.75
N HIS A 904 31.01 -18.93 9.93
CA HIS A 904 30.95 -18.18 11.19
C HIS A 904 32.14 -17.24 11.39
N THR A 905 33.29 -17.56 10.80
CA THR A 905 34.50 -16.73 10.83
C THR A 905 34.36 -15.42 10.03
N THR A 906 33.40 -15.32 9.11
CA THR A 906 33.19 -14.11 8.29
C THR A 906 32.21 -13.11 8.92
N THR A 907 31.47 -13.51 9.97
CA THR A 907 30.45 -12.65 10.60
C THR A 907 31.04 -11.35 11.15
N LEU A 908 32.12 -11.43 11.93
CA LEU A 908 32.73 -10.26 12.55
C LEU A 908 33.37 -9.32 11.52
N PRO A 909 34.18 -9.79 10.55
CA PRO A 909 34.71 -8.91 9.51
C PRO A 909 33.63 -8.25 8.64
N LEU A 910 32.53 -8.94 8.32
CA LEU A 910 31.40 -8.34 7.60
C LEU A 910 30.71 -7.25 8.43
N LEU A 911 30.51 -7.51 9.73
CA LEU A 911 29.92 -6.55 10.67
C LEU A 911 30.79 -5.29 10.78
N GLU A 912 32.09 -5.45 11.03
CA GLU A 912 33.05 -4.34 11.14
C GLU A 912 33.14 -3.52 9.86
N TYR A 913 33.13 -4.19 8.70
CA TYR A 913 33.09 -3.50 7.41
C TYR A 913 31.81 -2.68 7.27
N CYS A 914 30.65 -3.26 7.60
CA CYS A 914 29.38 -2.55 7.52
C CYS A 914 29.31 -1.36 8.48
N GLU A 915 29.78 -1.52 9.73
CA GLU A 915 29.85 -0.44 10.73
C GLU A 915 30.71 0.72 10.22
N HIS A 916 31.92 0.43 9.73
CA HIS A 916 32.82 1.42 9.17
C HIS A 916 32.19 2.18 7.98
N GLN A 917 31.62 1.47 7.01
CA GLN A 917 31.01 2.11 5.83
C GLN A 917 29.73 2.90 6.18
N LEU A 918 29.04 2.52 7.24
CA LEU A 918 27.82 3.20 7.70
C LEU A 918 28.08 4.32 8.72
N GLY A 919 29.33 4.46 9.18
CA GLY A 919 29.77 5.48 10.13
C GLY A 919 29.16 5.31 11.52
N ILE A 920 29.15 4.08 12.05
CA ILE A 920 28.69 3.76 13.41
C ILE A 920 29.74 3.03 14.24
#